data_AF-A0A315Z805-F1
#
_entry.id   AF-A0A315Z805-F1
#
_cell.length_a   1.000
_cell.length_b   1.000
_cell.length_c   1.000
_cell.angle_alpha   90.00
_cell.angle_beta   90.00
_cell.angle_gamma   90.00
#
_symmetry.space_group_name_H-M   'P 1'
#
loop_
_entity.id
_entity.type
_entity.pdbx_description
1 polymer ?
#
loop_
_entity_poly.entity_id
_entity_poly.type
_entity_poly.pdbx_seq_one_letter_code
_entity_poly.pdbx_strand_id
1 'polypeptide(L)'
;MTAFNKFNTSWAFWFLGFLFTCSVATAQKTGKKNESDAASIQKYLEEARFLIAYLEATLNELGNDEVPPIEKNTIVKESYIKIFQDSTVQIEDDLDENRDIPTNKDVQAYLQDVDYFFRDAKFHFTINDISNNVKDDGTVYILVEMERHLEAITIDDDTVNSVRERYVELNLDQTNNELKIASFYTTKLSKKDELYSWWNELSDEWKEVFASETAIDDSTFLNQISFISDDFMLSNIGDTIPSNTKIVEHLEKFHTTKYLDVSGNLLISDLSPISKMRKLESINISDTNISDLMPLRSLTKLKELYFENTLAYDLSPLRYCLQLEVLVFNNTMINDLEPVINFERLKVLQFNETPVQDLSPLEKLENIQELWSAQTSINDISAISAYQNLINLNIANTAIHDLNDIQEITSMEVLNISDTDIDNLDPLAKMDDLKVLIANNTKIDVLTPLYDVSAIENIYCDNTGINAQKAKAFTNKKPKCLVVYGTDQLKSWWNEMPENWQSVFKKYIPVENQPSIEQLQAMVNLKIIDISNNQEISTFDPLARLISLKEINAQGTAITNISSLRALTDVREFNISQTQIEDLSILKDWKALNDLNISNTPVKDISSLEELRRLSTLDMSNTQVSELSALNEMSSLKSVNCDDTQVSTEDAKDFAVSHPSTLLIFRTELLNSWWAELDQTWKGIFKNAIKIQDSPNSVELHKIGSLEKLNINGERTIKDLSPIRQLFMLKNLDISQTRVNNIAPVSVLSELEKLNCSETPLNDLTKLGGLKKLKDLNLAGTQVDKLDPIASIKTLEKVNISDNIRIKKFKALSQLSELTELYCNNTNIKSFKDVQALKNLKYIRCYNTKLKSKTVDKFREAKPDCEVDFY
;
A
#
# COMPACT_ATOMS: atom_id res chain seq x y z
N MET A 1 -36.97 25.22 17.08
CA MET A 1 -37.43 26.48 16.42
C MET A 1 -38.96 26.70 16.50
N THR A 2 -39.68 26.19 17.52
CA THR A 2 -41.14 26.40 17.66
C THR A 2 -41.60 26.88 19.05
N ALA A 3 -40.69 27.11 20.01
CA ALA A 3 -41.02 27.72 21.31
C ALA A 3 -40.65 29.23 21.40
N PHE A 4 -39.64 29.69 20.66
CA PHE A 4 -39.14 31.07 20.67
C PHE A 4 -40.12 32.13 20.11
N ASN A 5 -41.21 31.72 19.45
CA ASN A 5 -42.22 32.63 18.90
C ASN A 5 -43.36 32.98 19.87
N LYS A 6 -43.45 32.34 21.05
CA LYS A 6 -44.53 32.64 22.00
C LYS A 6 -44.22 33.73 23.03
N PHE A 7 -42.94 34.02 23.31
CA PHE A 7 -42.56 35.09 24.23
C PHE A 7 -42.31 36.45 23.56
N ASN A 8 -42.15 36.48 22.22
CA ASN A 8 -41.81 37.71 21.49
C ASN A 8 -43.03 38.59 21.11
N THR A 9 -44.26 38.24 21.53
CA THR A 9 -45.49 38.98 21.16
C THR A 9 -46.08 39.84 22.27
N SER A 10 -45.60 39.74 23.52
CA SER A 10 -46.08 40.61 24.62
C SER A 10 -45.13 41.75 24.97
N TRP A 11 -43.89 41.77 24.48
CA TRP A 11 -42.90 42.82 24.81
C TRP A 11 -42.63 43.82 23.67
N ALA A 12 -43.19 43.61 22.48
CA ALA A 12 -43.02 44.52 21.34
C ALA A 12 -43.90 45.79 21.39
N PHE A 13 -44.76 45.96 22.39
CA PHE A 13 -45.72 47.07 22.45
C PHE A 13 -45.30 48.28 23.30
N TRP A 14 -44.12 48.28 23.93
CA TRP A 14 -43.64 49.43 24.72
C TRP A 14 -42.35 50.09 24.22
N PHE A 15 -41.75 49.60 23.13
CA PHE A 15 -40.52 50.17 22.54
C PHE A 15 -40.80 50.98 21.27
N LEU A 16 -41.79 51.89 21.31
CA LEU A 16 -42.05 52.82 20.21
C LEU A 16 -42.27 54.24 20.74
N GLY A 17 -41.21 55.05 20.58
CA GLY A 17 -41.29 56.50 20.58
C GLY A 17 -40.41 57.17 21.63
N PHE A 18 -39.28 57.71 21.22
CA PHE A 18 -39.00 59.15 21.31
C PHE A 18 -37.67 59.47 20.61
N LEU A 19 -37.77 59.82 19.33
CA LEU A 19 -36.73 60.56 18.61
C LEU A 19 -36.78 62.01 19.11
N PHE A 20 -35.70 62.53 19.70
CA PHE A 20 -35.40 63.95 19.64
C PHE A 20 -33.90 64.20 19.51
N THR A 21 -33.57 64.94 18.45
CA THR A 21 -32.25 65.49 18.14
C THR A 21 -31.86 66.56 19.17
N CYS A 22 -30.67 66.45 19.75
CA CYS A 22 -30.03 67.59 20.44
C CYS A 22 -28.79 68.03 19.66
N SER A 23 -28.91 69.21 19.05
CA SER A 23 -27.85 69.99 18.43
C SER A 23 -26.80 70.44 19.44
N VAL A 24 -25.53 70.38 19.03
CA VAL A 24 -24.35 70.90 19.74
C VAL A 24 -24.48 72.40 19.97
N ALA A 25 -24.36 72.84 21.23
CA ALA A 25 -24.10 74.23 21.58
C ALA A 25 -23.06 74.31 22.69
N THR A 26 -21.90 74.88 22.37
CA THR A 26 -20.86 75.32 23.32
C THR A 26 -21.30 76.59 24.05
N ALA A 27 -21.25 76.63 25.39
CA ALA A 27 -20.84 77.82 26.16
C ALA A 27 -20.80 77.61 27.69
N GLN A 28 -19.64 77.94 28.26
CA GLN A 28 -19.33 78.58 29.55
C GLN A 28 -20.33 78.61 30.73
N LYS A 29 -19.77 78.27 31.90
CA LYS A 29 -20.20 78.54 33.29
C LYS A 29 -21.18 79.72 33.46
N THR A 30 -22.34 79.46 34.04
CA THR A 30 -22.88 80.11 35.25
C THR A 30 -24.06 79.31 35.79
N GLY A 31 -24.23 79.28 37.12
CA GLY A 31 -25.18 78.42 37.81
C GLY A 31 -26.64 78.71 37.49
N LYS A 32 -27.39 77.64 37.19
CA LYS A 32 -28.82 77.48 37.45
C LYS A 32 -29.11 75.99 37.60
N LYS A 33 -29.47 75.61 38.83
CA LYS A 33 -30.09 74.33 39.20
C LYS A 33 -31.55 74.35 38.67
N ASN A 34 -32.00 73.24 38.08
CA ASN A 34 -33.37 72.67 38.10
C ASN A 34 -33.94 72.24 36.74
N GLU A 35 -34.55 71.04 36.78
CA GLU A 35 -35.47 70.36 35.85
C GLU A 35 -34.92 69.39 34.78
N SER A 36 -33.79 69.62 34.08
CA SER A 36 -33.29 68.63 33.09
C SER A 36 -32.58 67.41 33.71
N ASP A 37 -31.99 67.55 34.90
CA ASP A 37 -31.22 66.49 35.55
C ASP A 37 -32.11 65.48 36.31
N ALA A 38 -33.26 65.92 36.82
CA ALA A 38 -34.15 65.06 37.62
C ALA A 38 -34.94 64.03 36.78
N ALA A 39 -35.43 64.44 35.59
CA ALA A 39 -36.10 63.54 34.65
C ALA A 39 -35.12 62.50 34.06
N SER A 40 -33.86 62.91 33.85
CA SER A 40 -32.78 62.03 33.40
C SER A 40 -32.40 61.01 34.48
N ILE A 41 -32.32 61.43 35.75
CA ILE A 41 -32.08 60.53 36.89
C ILE A 41 -33.22 59.52 37.06
N GLN A 42 -34.48 59.94 37.02
CA GLN A 42 -35.63 59.03 37.17
C GLN A 42 -35.66 57.95 36.08
N LYS A 43 -35.33 58.33 34.83
CA LYS A 43 -35.18 57.38 33.71
C LYS A 43 -34.15 56.30 34.02
N TYR A 44 -32.98 56.69 34.53
CA TYR A 44 -31.93 55.72 34.86
C TYR A 44 -32.29 54.82 36.05
N LEU A 45 -33.08 55.31 37.01
CA LEU A 45 -33.61 54.48 38.10
C LEU A 45 -34.60 53.42 37.60
N GLU A 46 -35.44 53.74 36.63
CA GLU A 46 -36.35 52.77 36.00
C GLU A 46 -35.59 51.77 35.13
N GLU A 47 -34.58 52.23 34.39
CA GLU A 47 -33.69 51.38 33.59
C GLU A 47 -32.89 50.41 34.48
N ALA A 48 -32.41 50.86 35.64
CA ALA A 48 -31.76 50.00 36.63
C ALA A 48 -32.68 48.86 37.11
N ARG A 49 -33.96 49.17 37.42
CA ARG A 49 -34.95 48.14 37.83
C ARG A 49 -35.21 47.13 36.73
N PHE A 50 -35.33 47.59 35.48
CA PHE A 50 -35.51 46.71 34.33
C PHE A 50 -34.31 45.79 34.13
N LEU A 51 -33.09 46.32 34.28
CA LEU A 51 -31.86 45.54 34.13
C LEU A 51 -31.76 44.43 35.18
N ILE A 52 -32.12 44.70 36.44
CA ILE A 52 -32.17 43.68 37.50
C ILE A 52 -33.24 42.62 37.22
N ALA A 53 -34.44 43.02 36.77
CA ALA A 53 -35.48 42.06 36.39
C ALA A 53 -35.06 41.19 35.19
N TYR A 54 -34.31 41.76 34.25
CA TYR A 54 -33.77 41.02 33.11
C TYR A 54 -32.66 40.05 33.53
N LEU A 55 -31.80 40.43 34.49
CA LEU A 55 -30.85 39.52 35.13
C LEU A 55 -31.58 38.35 35.82
N GLU A 56 -32.64 38.62 36.59
CA GLU A 56 -33.46 37.58 37.24
C GLU A 56 -33.98 36.56 36.23
N ALA A 57 -34.64 37.03 35.17
CA ALA A 57 -35.18 36.17 34.13
C ALA A 57 -34.08 35.34 33.44
N THR A 58 -32.90 35.92 33.24
CA THR A 58 -31.77 35.25 32.61
C THR A 58 -31.19 34.14 33.49
N LEU A 59 -31.03 34.37 34.79
CA LEU A 59 -30.56 33.35 35.73
C LEU A 59 -31.59 32.21 35.88
N ASN A 60 -32.88 32.54 35.86
CA ASN A 60 -33.96 31.54 35.89
C ASN A 60 -34.03 30.68 34.63
N GLU A 61 -33.75 31.26 33.45
CA GLU A 61 -33.67 30.49 32.20
C GLU A 61 -32.45 29.54 32.22
N LEU A 62 -31.30 30.00 32.73
CA LEU A 62 -30.12 29.16 32.90
C LEU A 62 -30.32 28.05 33.92
N GLY A 63 -31.03 28.34 35.01
CA GLY A 63 -31.37 27.39 36.06
C GLY A 63 -32.48 26.40 35.70
N ASN A 64 -33.10 26.51 34.52
CA ASN A 64 -34.16 25.61 34.09
C ASN A 64 -33.57 24.37 33.37
N ASP A 65 -33.78 23.18 33.93
CA ASP A 65 -33.31 21.90 33.34
C ASP A 65 -33.88 21.62 31.94
N GLU A 66 -35.05 22.19 31.61
CA GLU A 66 -35.68 21.97 30.30
C GLU A 66 -34.99 22.72 29.15
N VAL A 67 -34.08 23.66 29.44
CA VAL A 67 -33.41 24.48 28.43
C VAL A 67 -32.12 23.78 27.95
N PRO A 68 -31.95 23.53 26.63
CA PRO A 68 -30.78 22.83 26.11
C PRO A 68 -29.46 23.59 26.35
N PRO A 69 -28.32 22.89 26.54
CA PRO A 69 -27.00 23.52 26.75
C PRO A 69 -26.60 24.51 25.66
N ILE A 70 -26.97 24.27 24.39
CA ILE A 70 -26.65 25.20 23.30
C ILE A 70 -27.35 26.56 23.46
N GLU A 71 -28.60 26.56 23.94
CA GLU A 71 -29.38 27.78 24.20
C GLU A 71 -28.84 28.51 25.43
N LYS A 72 -28.56 27.76 26.51
CA LYS A 72 -27.87 28.29 27.71
C LYS A 72 -26.50 28.88 27.34
N ASN A 73 -25.75 28.25 26.44
CA ASN A 73 -24.48 28.77 25.96
C ASN A 73 -24.64 30.08 25.18
N THR A 74 -25.69 30.24 24.36
CA THR A 74 -25.98 31.53 23.72
C THR A 74 -26.23 32.63 24.76
N ILE A 75 -26.84 32.29 25.89
CA ILE A 75 -26.98 33.23 27.01
C ILE A 75 -25.60 33.60 27.57
N VAL A 76 -24.80 32.59 27.93
CA VAL A 76 -23.46 32.74 28.53
C VAL A 76 -22.46 33.48 27.61
N LYS A 77 -22.54 33.30 26.28
CA LYS A 77 -21.56 33.86 25.34
C LYS A 77 -21.98 35.16 24.67
N GLU A 78 -23.27 35.37 24.45
CA GLU A 78 -23.73 36.47 23.61
C GLU A 78 -24.75 37.35 24.32
N SER A 79 -25.76 36.75 24.95
CA SER A 79 -26.87 37.53 25.50
C SER A 79 -26.49 38.29 26.77
N TYR A 80 -25.49 37.83 27.53
CA TYR A 80 -25.06 38.50 28.77
C TYR A 80 -24.61 39.96 28.55
N ILE A 81 -24.14 40.35 27.35
CA ILE A 81 -23.73 41.72 27.00
C ILE A 81 -24.92 42.70 27.07
N LYS A 82 -26.15 42.18 27.01
CA LYS A 82 -27.35 42.98 27.24
C LYS A 82 -27.46 43.44 28.70
N ILE A 83 -26.88 42.68 29.63
CA ILE A 83 -26.95 42.89 31.09
C ILE A 83 -25.68 43.54 31.62
N PHE A 84 -24.52 42.96 31.28
CA PHE A 84 -23.22 43.32 31.83
C PHE A 84 -22.42 44.18 30.87
N GLN A 85 -21.50 44.99 31.40
CA GLN A 85 -20.68 45.92 30.62
C GLN A 85 -19.79 45.17 29.61
N ASP A 86 -19.16 44.08 30.05
CA ASP A 86 -18.39 43.16 29.23
C ASP A 86 -18.15 41.83 30.00
N SER A 87 -17.49 40.85 29.38
CA SER A 87 -17.21 39.55 30.02
C SER A 87 -16.34 39.65 31.27
N THR A 88 -15.57 40.72 31.43
CA THR A 88 -14.56 40.87 32.51
C THR A 88 -15.15 41.44 33.79
N VAL A 89 -16.43 41.84 33.78
CA VAL A 89 -17.16 42.22 34.98
C VAL A 89 -17.06 41.11 36.03
N GLN A 90 -16.61 41.48 37.22
CA GLN A 90 -16.47 40.56 38.35
C GLN A 90 -17.78 40.48 39.14
N ILE A 91 -18.19 39.24 39.39
CA ILE A 91 -19.35 38.81 40.14
C ILE A 91 -18.86 37.99 41.33
N GLU A 92 -19.19 38.40 42.54
CA GLU A 92 -18.91 37.59 43.73
C GLU A 92 -19.74 36.30 43.69
N ASP A 93 -19.06 35.16 43.83
CA ASP A 93 -19.69 33.86 43.84
C ASP A 93 -20.58 33.69 45.07
N ASP A 94 -21.85 33.39 44.81
CA ASP A 94 -22.86 33.28 45.84
C ASP A 94 -23.80 32.09 45.66
N LEU A 95 -23.40 31.17 44.78
CA LEU A 95 -24.10 29.93 44.48
C LEU A 95 -23.65 28.79 45.41
N ASP A 96 -22.47 28.92 46.03
CA ASP A 96 -21.92 27.99 47.01
C ASP A 96 -22.08 28.54 48.44
N GLU A 97 -22.94 27.89 49.24
CA GLU A 97 -23.26 28.34 50.59
C GLU A 97 -22.18 28.01 51.63
N ASN A 98 -21.27 27.09 51.34
CA ASN A 98 -20.26 26.61 52.30
C ASN A 98 -18.90 27.31 52.16
N ARG A 99 -18.82 28.37 51.36
CA ARG A 99 -17.57 29.05 51.03
C ARG A 99 -17.16 30.05 52.12
N ASP A 100 -16.02 29.81 52.76
CA ASP A 100 -15.48 30.66 53.84
C ASP A 100 -14.85 31.98 53.34
N ILE A 101 -14.42 32.05 52.07
CA ILE A 101 -13.73 33.21 51.47
C ILE A 101 -14.47 33.67 50.20
N PRO A 102 -14.87 34.96 50.11
CA PRO A 102 -15.49 35.49 48.90
C PRO A 102 -14.58 35.34 47.68
N THR A 103 -15.08 34.72 46.61
CA THR A 103 -14.35 34.58 45.35
C THR A 103 -15.11 35.27 44.23
N ASN A 104 -14.43 36.10 43.44
CA ASN A 104 -15.03 36.69 42.25
C ASN A 104 -14.87 35.79 41.02
N LYS A 105 -15.93 35.71 40.23
CA LYS A 105 -16.00 35.07 38.92
C LYS A 105 -16.27 36.14 37.89
N ASP A 106 -15.78 35.94 36.68
CA ASP A 106 -16.28 36.73 35.58
C ASP A 106 -17.73 36.33 35.24
N VAL A 107 -18.38 37.11 34.39
CA VAL A 107 -19.79 36.90 34.04
C VAL A 107 -20.04 35.48 33.53
N GLN A 108 -19.19 34.98 32.63
CA GLN A 108 -19.47 33.72 31.94
C GLN A 108 -19.40 32.54 32.89
N ALA A 109 -18.40 32.47 33.78
CA ALA A 109 -18.35 31.36 34.74
C ALA A 109 -19.49 31.42 35.75
N TYR A 110 -19.86 32.61 36.22
CA TYR A 110 -20.96 32.73 37.16
C TYR A 110 -22.27 32.21 36.53
N LEU A 111 -22.55 32.61 35.28
CA LEU A 111 -23.73 32.13 34.55
C LEU A 111 -23.70 30.63 34.29
N GLN A 112 -22.54 30.04 34.01
CA GLN A 112 -22.40 28.59 33.85
C GLN A 112 -22.62 27.83 35.15
N ASP A 113 -22.16 28.38 36.28
CA ASP A 113 -22.25 27.72 37.58
C ASP A 113 -23.70 27.60 38.06
N VAL A 114 -24.59 28.48 37.59
CA VAL A 114 -26.05 28.32 37.80
C VAL A 114 -26.54 26.99 37.22
N ASP A 115 -26.08 26.63 36.02
CA ASP A 115 -26.48 25.39 35.38
C ASP A 115 -25.71 24.19 35.94
N TYR A 116 -24.45 24.36 36.38
CA TYR A 116 -23.63 23.25 36.90
C TYR A 116 -23.97 22.83 38.31
N PHE A 117 -24.36 23.77 39.17
CA PHE A 117 -24.64 23.46 40.57
C PHE A 117 -26.08 23.05 40.82
N PHE A 118 -27.00 23.39 39.92
CA PHE A 118 -28.42 23.20 40.12
C PHE A 118 -29.10 22.51 38.95
N ARG A 119 -30.00 21.57 39.25
CA ARG A 119 -30.93 20.98 38.29
C ARG A 119 -32.09 21.93 38.00
N ASP A 120 -32.64 22.53 39.05
CA ASP A 120 -33.64 23.61 38.95
C ASP A 120 -33.20 24.74 39.89
N ALA A 121 -33.08 25.96 39.40
CA ALA A 121 -32.74 27.13 40.21
C ALA A 121 -33.64 28.32 39.89
N LYS A 122 -34.21 28.90 40.95
CA LYS A 122 -35.09 30.07 40.90
C LYS A 122 -34.53 31.19 41.75
N PHE A 123 -34.12 32.24 41.06
CA PHE A 123 -33.68 33.52 41.59
C PHE A 123 -34.84 34.48 41.66
N HIS A 124 -34.92 35.20 42.78
CA HIS A 124 -35.78 36.37 42.94
C HIS A 124 -34.98 37.49 43.62
N PHE A 125 -35.03 38.71 43.07
CA PHE A 125 -34.32 39.87 43.60
C PHE A 125 -35.29 40.92 44.18
N THR A 126 -35.10 41.25 45.45
CA THR A 126 -35.84 42.32 46.15
C THR A 126 -34.96 43.56 46.25
N ILE A 127 -35.27 44.64 45.52
CA ILE A 127 -34.49 45.88 45.58
C ILE A 127 -34.83 46.67 46.86
N ASN A 128 -33.81 46.90 47.69
CA ASN A 128 -33.89 47.63 48.95
C ASN A 128 -33.67 49.15 48.73
N ASP A 129 -32.62 49.51 47.99
CA ASP A 129 -32.31 50.91 47.64
C ASP A 129 -31.72 51.03 46.23
N ILE A 130 -31.90 52.20 45.60
CA ILE A 130 -31.17 52.58 44.38
C ILE A 130 -30.66 54.01 44.57
N SER A 131 -29.35 54.17 44.64
CA SER A 131 -28.70 55.45 44.88
C SER A 131 -27.74 55.83 43.75
N ASN A 132 -27.58 57.13 43.51
CA ASN A 132 -26.61 57.66 42.56
C ASN A 132 -25.37 58.11 43.31
N ASN A 133 -24.21 57.62 42.87
CA ASN A 133 -22.93 57.89 43.49
C ASN A 133 -21.92 58.40 42.45
N VAL A 134 -20.81 58.96 42.93
CA VAL A 134 -19.74 59.50 42.09
C VAL A 134 -18.43 58.83 42.50
N LYS A 135 -17.71 58.25 41.53
CA LYS A 135 -16.37 57.67 41.71
C LYS A 135 -15.35 58.77 41.97
N ASP A 136 -14.18 58.39 42.49
CA ASP A 136 -13.08 59.32 42.76
C ASP A 136 -12.58 60.06 41.51
N ASP A 137 -12.78 59.49 40.32
CA ASP A 137 -12.47 60.10 39.02
C ASP A 137 -13.57 61.06 38.49
N GLY A 138 -14.66 61.24 39.25
CA GLY A 138 -15.80 62.08 38.89
C GLY A 138 -16.89 61.40 38.08
N THR A 139 -16.76 60.10 37.78
CA THR A 139 -17.75 59.32 37.01
C THR A 139 -18.97 59.01 37.86
N VAL A 140 -20.17 59.28 37.33
CA VAL A 140 -21.43 58.92 38.00
C VAL A 140 -21.75 57.44 37.76
N TYR A 141 -22.13 56.73 38.82
CA TYR A 141 -22.62 55.35 38.76
C TYR A 141 -23.86 55.19 39.63
N ILE A 142 -24.63 54.13 39.38
CA ILE A 142 -25.83 53.79 40.16
C ILE A 142 -25.50 52.57 41.00
N LEU A 143 -25.81 52.63 42.29
CA LEU A 143 -25.68 51.51 43.20
C LEU A 143 -27.07 50.97 43.50
N VAL A 144 -27.30 49.69 43.21
CA VAL A 144 -28.50 48.97 43.62
C VAL A 144 -28.15 48.11 44.83
N GLU A 145 -28.83 48.35 45.94
CA GLU A 145 -28.80 47.48 47.12
C GLU A 145 -30.02 46.55 47.06
N MET A 146 -29.81 45.24 47.12
CA MET A 146 -30.90 44.26 46.97
C MET A 146 -30.66 42.98 47.76
N GLU A 147 -31.71 42.21 48.00
CA GLU A 147 -31.65 40.84 48.50
C GLU A 147 -31.82 39.85 47.34
N ARG A 148 -30.90 38.89 47.20
CA ARG A 148 -31.08 37.71 46.35
C ARG A 148 -31.74 36.61 47.17
N HIS A 149 -32.87 36.11 46.71
CA HIS A 149 -33.48 34.85 47.14
C HIS A 149 -33.17 33.77 46.09
N LEU A 150 -32.65 32.62 46.52
CA LEU A 150 -32.41 31.45 45.66
C LEU A 150 -33.14 30.26 46.25
N GLU A 151 -34.03 29.68 45.45
CA GLU A 151 -34.64 28.37 45.70
C GLU A 151 -34.15 27.42 44.61
N ALA A 152 -33.40 26.39 44.98
CA ALA A 152 -32.80 25.49 44.00
C ALA A 152 -32.76 24.03 44.48
N ILE A 153 -32.60 23.12 43.53
CA ILE A 153 -32.28 21.72 43.74
C ILE A 153 -30.90 21.49 43.16
N THR A 154 -29.94 21.05 43.97
CA THR A 154 -28.57 20.79 43.52
C THR A 154 -28.53 19.56 42.59
N ILE A 155 -27.39 19.36 41.93
CA ILE A 155 -27.13 18.12 41.18
C ILE A 155 -27.15 16.84 42.05
N ASP A 156 -26.94 16.99 43.36
CA ASP A 156 -27.02 15.91 44.35
C ASP A 156 -28.43 15.74 44.95
N ASP A 157 -29.44 16.37 44.33
CA ASP A 157 -30.85 16.40 44.76
C ASP A 157 -31.10 17.06 46.15
N ASP A 158 -30.16 17.86 46.65
CA ASP A 158 -30.34 18.65 47.87
C ASP A 158 -31.14 19.92 47.61
N THR A 159 -32.01 20.30 48.55
CA THR A 159 -32.75 21.57 48.45
C THR A 159 -31.96 22.73 49.05
N VAL A 160 -31.74 23.76 48.25
CA VAL A 160 -31.10 25.03 48.65
C VAL A 160 -32.17 26.11 48.77
N ASN A 161 -32.20 26.79 49.91
CA ASN A 161 -32.97 28.02 50.09
C ASN A 161 -32.09 29.05 50.79
N SER A 162 -31.69 30.11 50.08
CA SER A 162 -30.81 31.12 50.64
C SER A 162 -31.21 32.55 50.29
N VAL A 163 -31.02 33.44 51.27
CA VAL A 163 -31.22 34.88 51.14
C VAL A 163 -29.90 35.57 51.46
N ARG A 164 -29.44 36.45 50.57
CA ARG A 164 -28.18 37.17 50.74
C ARG A 164 -28.30 38.61 50.23
N GLU A 165 -27.72 39.55 50.96
CA GLU A 165 -27.60 40.96 50.52
C GLU A 165 -26.59 41.09 49.37
N ARG A 166 -26.89 41.96 48.40
CA ARG A 166 -26.07 42.23 47.23
C ARG A 166 -26.05 43.70 46.86
N TYR A 167 -24.90 44.10 46.32
CA TYR A 167 -24.66 45.41 45.75
C TYR A 167 -24.36 45.26 44.25
N VAL A 168 -25.12 45.96 43.40
CA VAL A 168 -24.90 46.00 41.95
C VAL A 168 -24.49 47.40 41.55
N GLU A 169 -23.27 47.54 41.01
CA GLU A 169 -22.77 48.78 40.45
C GLU A 169 -23.16 48.85 38.97
N LEU A 170 -23.93 49.87 38.56
CA LEU A 170 -24.31 50.12 37.18
C LEU A 170 -23.57 51.34 36.64
N ASN A 171 -22.90 51.17 35.50
CA ASN A 171 -22.28 52.27 34.77
C ASN A 171 -23.09 52.59 33.51
N LEU A 172 -23.07 53.86 33.11
CA LEU A 172 -23.59 54.28 31.81
C LEU A 172 -22.57 53.95 30.72
N ASP A 173 -22.93 53.04 29.81
CA ASP A 173 -22.19 52.86 28.58
C ASP A 173 -22.43 54.07 27.67
N GLN A 174 -21.43 54.95 27.56
CA GLN A 174 -21.51 56.18 26.77
C GLN A 174 -21.67 55.92 25.26
N THR A 175 -21.38 54.71 24.79
CA THR A 175 -21.46 54.33 23.37
C THR A 175 -22.90 54.07 22.94
N ASN A 176 -23.65 53.33 23.76
CA ASN A 176 -25.02 52.91 23.47
C ASN A 176 -26.07 53.69 24.28
N ASN A 177 -25.62 54.50 25.24
CA ASN A 177 -26.46 55.28 26.14
C ASN A 177 -27.45 54.41 26.93
N GLU A 178 -26.96 53.26 27.40
CA GLU A 178 -27.67 52.27 28.23
C GLU A 178 -26.89 51.99 29.53
N LEU A 179 -27.60 51.64 30.60
CA LEU A 179 -26.99 51.13 31.82
C LEU A 179 -26.54 49.69 31.66
N LYS A 180 -25.37 49.37 32.22
CA LYS A 180 -24.83 48.01 32.28
C LYS A 180 -24.30 47.71 33.67
N ILE A 181 -24.43 46.46 34.09
CA ILE A 181 -23.82 45.96 35.32
C ILE A 181 -22.30 45.97 35.14
N ALA A 182 -21.62 46.69 36.01
CA ALA A 182 -20.16 46.83 36.06
C ALA A 182 -19.52 46.04 37.21
N SER A 183 -20.28 45.72 38.27
CA SER A 183 -19.88 44.81 39.33
C SER A 183 -21.10 44.32 40.11
N PHE A 184 -21.04 43.09 40.63
CA PHE A 184 -22.10 42.47 41.43
C PHE A 184 -21.46 41.75 42.62
N TYR A 185 -21.62 42.25 43.84
CA TYR A 185 -20.82 41.80 44.99
C TYR A 185 -21.53 41.95 46.34
N THR A 186 -20.96 41.34 47.38
CA THR A 186 -21.25 41.60 48.80
C THR A 186 -20.06 42.30 49.46
N THR A 187 -18.86 41.95 49.02
CA THR A 187 -17.54 42.39 49.47
C THR A 187 -16.69 42.80 48.26
N LYS A 188 -16.17 44.03 48.24
CA LYS A 188 -15.42 44.56 47.09
C LYS A 188 -13.92 44.29 47.26
N LEU A 189 -13.40 43.22 46.64
CA LEU A 189 -11.96 42.90 46.57
C LEU A 189 -11.30 43.59 45.36
N SER A 190 -10.00 43.90 45.45
CA SER A 190 -9.25 44.42 44.30
C SER A 190 -8.66 43.28 43.46
N LYS A 191 -8.49 43.50 42.15
CA LYS A 191 -7.87 42.54 41.22
C LYS A 191 -6.49 42.04 41.69
N LYS A 192 -5.73 42.91 42.36
CA LYS A 192 -4.41 42.57 42.93
C LYS A 192 -4.56 41.55 44.06
N ASP A 193 -5.52 41.76 44.96
CA ASP A 193 -5.79 40.86 46.08
C ASP A 193 -6.26 39.49 45.60
N GLU A 194 -7.04 39.44 44.52
CA GLU A 194 -7.46 38.18 43.88
C GLU A 194 -6.28 37.37 43.34
N LEU A 195 -5.33 38.04 42.66
CA LEU A 195 -4.13 37.38 42.14
C LEU A 195 -3.24 36.86 43.26
N TYR A 196 -3.13 37.60 44.37
CA TYR A 196 -2.38 37.18 45.54
C TYR A 196 -3.05 36.01 46.25
N SER A 197 -4.38 36.05 46.45
CA SER A 197 -5.13 34.93 47.02
C SER A 197 -4.95 33.68 46.18
N TRP A 198 -5.14 33.79 44.86
CA TRP A 198 -4.94 32.67 43.94
C TRP A 198 -3.54 32.07 44.05
N TRP A 199 -2.48 32.89 44.03
CA TRP A 199 -1.11 32.40 44.17
C TRP A 199 -0.86 31.71 45.52
N ASN A 200 -1.37 32.30 46.59
CA ASN A 200 -1.17 31.80 47.96
C ASN A 200 -1.91 30.48 48.21
N GLU A 201 -3.00 30.23 47.48
CA GLU A 201 -3.77 28.98 47.51
C GLU A 201 -3.14 27.86 46.65
N LEU A 202 -2.20 28.17 45.75
CA LEU A 202 -1.53 27.15 44.93
C LEU A 202 -0.71 26.20 45.80
N SER A 203 -0.80 24.91 45.49
CA SER A 203 0.11 23.90 46.01
C SER A 203 1.52 24.10 45.45
N ASP A 204 2.53 23.53 46.10
CA ASP A 204 3.92 23.65 45.67
C ASP A 204 4.14 23.02 44.28
N GLU A 205 3.39 21.96 43.96
CA GLU A 205 3.39 21.32 42.65
C GLU A 205 2.91 22.28 41.54
N TRP A 206 1.83 23.03 41.80
CA TRP A 206 1.30 24.00 40.85
C TRP A 206 2.17 25.24 40.72
N LYS A 207 2.82 25.67 41.81
CA LYS A 207 3.85 26.72 41.75
C LYS A 207 5.03 26.29 40.89
N GLU A 208 5.44 25.02 40.96
CA GLU A 208 6.49 24.48 40.10
C GLU A 208 6.08 24.49 38.61
N VAL A 209 4.86 24.03 38.30
CA VAL A 209 4.32 24.05 36.92
C VAL A 209 4.31 25.46 36.34
N PHE A 210 3.81 26.43 37.08
CA PHE A 210 3.61 27.78 36.54
C PHE A 210 4.89 28.62 36.54
N ALA A 211 5.81 28.40 37.47
CA ALA A 211 6.80 29.41 37.80
C ALA A 211 8.25 28.93 37.89
N SER A 212 8.53 27.67 37.54
CA SER A 212 9.89 27.11 37.52
C SER A 212 10.88 27.93 36.68
N GLU A 213 10.41 28.57 35.61
CA GLU A 213 11.24 29.41 34.72
C GLU A 213 11.05 30.92 34.92
N THR A 214 10.21 31.35 35.86
CA THR A 214 9.88 32.78 36.03
C THR A 214 10.78 33.44 37.07
N ALA A 215 11.85 34.09 36.64
CA ALA A 215 12.71 34.87 37.52
C ALA A 215 12.03 36.17 38.00
N ILE A 216 12.02 36.41 39.32
CA ILE A 216 11.53 37.66 39.92
C ILE A 216 12.68 38.66 40.14
N ASP A 217 13.88 38.15 40.40
CA ASP A 217 15.14 38.89 40.47
C ASP A 217 16.33 38.01 40.01
N ASP A 218 17.57 38.50 40.16
CA ASP A 218 18.79 37.82 39.68
C ASP A 218 19.05 36.46 40.34
N SER A 219 18.39 36.14 41.45
CA SER A 219 18.64 34.94 42.26
C SER A 219 17.39 34.15 42.66
N THR A 220 16.19 34.71 42.49
CA THR A 220 14.94 34.15 42.98
C THR A 220 13.96 33.88 41.84
N PHE A 221 13.45 32.66 41.80
CA PHE A 221 12.39 32.24 40.88
C PHE A 221 11.04 32.26 41.59
N LEU A 222 9.97 32.48 40.82
CA LEU A 222 8.63 32.64 41.35
C LEU A 222 8.09 31.35 41.98
N ASN A 223 8.47 30.16 41.51
CA ASN A 223 8.15 28.89 42.17
C ASN A 223 8.69 28.77 43.60
N GLN A 224 9.72 29.56 43.95
CA GLN A 224 10.29 29.59 45.29
C GLN A 224 9.51 30.49 46.26
N ILE A 225 8.43 31.14 45.82
CA ILE A 225 7.61 32.05 46.65
C ILE A 225 6.37 31.33 47.18
N SER A 226 6.33 31.13 48.49
CA SER A 226 5.22 30.46 49.17
C SER A 226 4.03 31.38 49.42
N PHE A 227 4.28 32.67 49.69
CA PHE A 227 3.25 33.66 50.05
C PHE A 227 3.58 35.07 49.51
N ILE A 228 2.56 35.79 49.06
CA ILE A 228 2.63 37.17 48.55
C ILE A 228 1.63 38.07 49.30
N SER A 229 2.09 39.25 49.69
CA SER A 229 1.27 40.35 50.22
C SER A 229 1.69 41.69 49.63
N ASP A 230 0.96 42.74 50.00
CA ASP A 230 1.29 44.12 49.59
C ASP A 230 2.67 44.57 50.07
N ASP A 231 3.09 44.15 51.25
CA ASP A 231 4.30 44.65 51.91
C ASP A 231 5.52 43.73 51.68
N PHE A 232 5.30 42.40 51.64
CA PHE A 232 6.38 41.42 51.53
C PHE A 232 5.95 40.11 50.83
N MET A 233 6.94 39.35 50.38
CA MET A 233 6.82 37.97 49.91
C MET A 233 7.63 37.05 50.84
N LEU A 234 7.19 35.80 50.98
CA LEU A 234 7.92 34.75 51.72
C LEU A 234 8.41 33.69 50.75
N SER A 235 9.69 33.33 50.82
CA SER A 235 10.21 32.18 50.09
C SER A 235 9.82 30.85 50.75
N ASN A 236 9.99 29.74 50.04
CA ASN A 236 9.72 28.39 50.56
C ASN A 236 10.65 28.00 51.72
N ILE A 237 11.77 28.71 51.91
CA ILE A 237 12.71 28.54 53.02
C ILE A 237 12.51 29.55 54.17
N GLY A 238 11.50 30.41 54.08
CA GLY A 238 11.12 31.36 55.14
C GLY A 238 11.81 32.72 55.07
N ASP A 239 12.54 33.03 54.00
CA ASP A 239 13.16 34.35 53.82
C ASP A 239 12.09 35.39 53.44
N THR A 240 12.16 36.57 54.06
CA THR A 240 11.28 37.70 53.74
C THR A 240 11.91 38.56 52.65
N ILE A 241 11.20 38.70 51.52
CA ILE A 241 11.63 39.46 50.34
C ILE A 241 10.68 40.66 50.18
N PRO A 242 11.16 41.88 49.90
CA PRO A 242 10.27 43.03 49.64
C PRO A 242 9.32 42.76 48.47
N SER A 243 8.04 43.09 48.61
CA SER A 243 7.06 42.94 47.53
C SER A 243 7.44 43.82 46.33
N ASN A 244 7.32 43.30 45.11
CA ASN A 244 7.73 43.95 43.87
C ASN A 244 6.53 44.10 42.93
N THR A 245 6.33 45.28 42.32
CA THR A 245 5.22 45.55 41.39
C THR A 245 5.22 44.62 40.16
N LYS A 246 6.37 44.05 39.77
CA LYS A 246 6.46 43.08 38.66
C LYS A 246 5.78 41.75 38.95
N ILE A 247 5.49 41.43 40.22
CA ILE A 247 4.85 40.16 40.60
C ILE A 247 3.45 40.05 40.00
N VAL A 248 2.70 41.15 40.00
CA VAL A 248 1.35 41.22 39.42
C VAL A 248 1.41 40.97 37.91
N GLU A 249 2.39 41.57 37.22
CA GLU A 249 2.60 41.34 35.78
C GLU A 249 2.92 39.87 35.47
N HIS A 250 3.66 39.18 36.34
CA HIS A 250 3.92 37.74 36.19
C HIS A 250 2.65 36.90 36.40
N LEU A 251 1.88 37.17 37.46
CA LEU A 251 0.64 36.44 37.76
C LEU A 251 -0.45 36.67 36.68
N GLU A 252 -0.48 37.85 36.07
CA GLU A 252 -1.38 38.15 34.96
C GLU A 252 -1.09 37.31 33.70
N LYS A 253 0.17 36.88 33.48
CA LYS A 253 0.51 36.03 32.32
C LYS A 253 -0.23 34.71 32.35
N PHE A 254 -0.43 34.10 33.52
CA PHE A 254 -1.13 32.82 33.67
C PHE A 254 -2.59 32.88 33.22
N HIS A 255 -3.25 34.02 33.40
CA HIS A 255 -4.61 34.26 32.91
C HIS A 255 -4.69 34.36 31.38
N THR A 256 -3.55 34.51 30.71
CA THR A 256 -3.44 34.59 29.25
C THR A 256 -2.91 33.32 28.59
N THR A 257 -2.57 32.31 29.39
CA THR A 257 -2.08 31.01 28.91
C THR A 257 -3.10 30.36 27.98
N LYS A 258 -2.61 29.87 26.84
CA LYS A 258 -3.40 29.17 25.82
C LYS A 258 -3.15 27.68 25.77
N TYR A 259 -1.97 27.25 26.21
CA TYR A 259 -1.51 25.87 26.16
C TYR A 259 -0.93 25.53 27.52
N LEU A 260 -1.35 24.42 28.09
CA LEU A 260 -0.82 23.93 29.36
C LEU A 260 -0.64 22.42 29.27
N ASP A 261 0.56 21.94 29.57
CA ASP A 261 0.86 20.52 29.66
C ASP A 261 1.39 20.22 31.05
N VAL A 262 0.66 19.37 31.77
CA VAL A 262 1.02 18.87 33.10
C VAL A 262 1.11 17.34 33.10
N SER A 263 1.19 16.73 31.92
CA SER A 263 1.18 15.28 31.79
C SER A 263 2.38 14.62 32.46
N GLY A 264 2.15 13.41 32.97
CA GLY A 264 3.14 12.64 33.73
C GLY A 264 3.42 13.14 35.14
N ASN A 265 2.77 14.23 35.58
CA ASN A 265 2.91 14.74 36.93
C ASN A 265 1.91 14.09 37.89
N LEU A 266 2.33 12.97 38.49
CA LEU A 266 1.53 12.19 39.44
C LEU A 266 1.19 12.92 40.75
N LEU A 267 1.86 14.04 41.05
CA LEU A 267 1.57 14.83 42.25
C LEU A 267 0.37 15.78 42.05
N ILE A 268 0.00 16.06 40.79
CA ILE A 268 -1.18 16.87 40.47
C ILE A 268 -2.41 15.98 40.50
N SER A 269 -3.34 16.32 41.40
CA SER A 269 -4.62 15.62 41.59
C SER A 269 -5.84 16.54 41.63
N ASP A 270 -5.62 17.85 41.59
CA ASP A 270 -6.67 18.87 41.61
C ASP A 270 -6.40 19.92 40.51
N LEU A 271 -7.45 20.24 39.75
CA LEU A 271 -7.43 21.22 38.66
C LEU A 271 -7.98 22.60 39.08
N SER A 272 -8.38 22.80 40.34
CA SER A 272 -8.92 24.09 40.82
C SER A 272 -8.07 25.30 40.42
N PRO A 273 -6.72 25.24 40.45
CA PRO A 273 -5.85 26.34 40.01
C PRO A 273 -6.06 26.85 38.59
N ILE A 274 -6.48 25.99 37.65
CA ILE A 274 -6.59 26.36 36.23
C ILE A 274 -7.96 26.92 35.86
N SER A 275 -8.92 26.94 36.78
CA SER A 275 -10.29 27.45 36.55
C SER A 275 -10.32 28.95 36.16
N LYS A 276 -9.23 29.68 36.42
CA LYS A 276 -9.01 31.08 36.03
C LYS A 276 -8.38 31.25 34.63
N MET A 277 -7.88 30.18 34.01
CA MET A 277 -7.17 30.19 32.72
C MET A 277 -8.13 30.17 31.53
N ARG A 278 -9.06 31.11 31.45
CA ARG A 278 -10.21 31.06 30.51
C ARG A 278 -9.84 31.23 29.03
N LYS A 279 -8.60 31.59 28.74
CA LYS A 279 -8.05 31.65 27.38
C LYS A 279 -7.40 30.33 26.94
N LEU A 280 -7.42 29.29 27.77
CA LEU A 280 -6.85 28.00 27.46
C LEU A 280 -7.58 27.39 26.26
N GLU A 281 -6.81 27.05 25.24
CA GLU A 281 -7.25 26.42 24.00
C GLU A 281 -6.84 24.94 23.97
N SER A 282 -5.77 24.55 24.65
CA SER A 282 -5.32 23.16 24.73
C SER A 282 -4.78 22.83 26.12
N ILE A 283 -5.18 21.69 26.67
CA ILE A 283 -4.64 21.17 27.93
C ILE A 283 -4.36 19.67 27.85
N ASN A 284 -3.18 19.28 28.34
CA ASN A 284 -2.81 17.89 28.53
C ASN A 284 -2.60 17.60 30.03
N ILE A 285 -3.46 16.74 30.57
CA ILE A 285 -3.43 16.25 31.96
C ILE A 285 -3.25 14.73 32.01
N SER A 286 -2.81 14.10 30.91
CA SER A 286 -2.59 12.65 30.84
C SER A 286 -1.57 12.16 31.87
N ASP A 287 -1.67 10.92 32.32
CA ASP A 287 -0.77 10.31 33.30
C ASP A 287 -0.67 11.11 34.63
N THR A 288 -1.80 11.63 35.10
CA THR A 288 -1.95 12.31 36.40
C THR A 288 -2.96 11.59 37.29
N ASN A 289 -3.08 11.99 38.56
CA ASN A 289 -4.05 11.42 39.49
C ASN A 289 -5.37 12.21 39.54
N ILE A 290 -5.70 12.93 38.46
CA ILE A 290 -6.92 13.73 38.37
C ILE A 290 -8.12 12.80 38.15
N SER A 291 -9.20 13.07 38.89
CA SER A 291 -10.51 12.38 38.73
C SER A 291 -11.66 13.36 38.50
N ASP A 292 -11.55 14.57 39.02
CA ASP A 292 -12.58 15.60 38.91
C ASP A 292 -12.24 16.60 37.79
N LEU A 293 -13.11 16.67 36.79
CA LEU A 293 -13.01 17.63 35.67
C LEU A 293 -13.81 18.92 35.92
N MET A 294 -14.51 19.06 37.05
CA MET A 294 -15.30 20.28 37.38
C MET A 294 -14.53 21.59 37.23
N PRO A 295 -13.22 21.68 37.53
CA PRO A 295 -12.47 22.91 37.31
C PRO A 295 -12.34 23.34 35.83
N LEU A 296 -12.56 22.43 34.87
CA LEU A 296 -12.51 22.72 33.43
C LEU A 296 -13.78 23.41 32.90
N ARG A 297 -14.84 23.46 33.70
CA ARG A 297 -16.18 23.88 33.24
C ARG A 297 -16.29 25.32 32.71
N SER A 298 -15.39 26.19 33.15
CA SER A 298 -15.29 27.60 32.72
C SER A 298 -14.42 27.78 31.46
N LEU A 299 -13.72 26.74 31.00
CA LEU A 299 -12.75 26.81 29.91
C LEU A 299 -13.42 26.66 28.54
N THR A 300 -14.36 27.56 28.23
CA THR A 300 -15.19 27.48 27.01
C THR A 300 -14.46 27.73 25.69
N LYS A 301 -13.16 28.05 25.74
CA LYS A 301 -12.25 28.23 24.60
C LYS A 301 -11.45 26.98 24.28
N LEU A 302 -11.59 25.92 25.09
CA LEU A 302 -10.87 24.68 24.91
C LEU A 302 -11.23 24.03 23.57
N LYS A 303 -10.19 23.69 22.82
CA LYS A 303 -10.23 23.00 21.52
C LYS A 303 -9.63 21.61 21.62
N GLU A 304 -8.65 21.41 22.50
CA GLU A 304 -7.95 20.14 22.67
C GLU A 304 -7.87 19.79 24.15
N LEU A 305 -8.25 18.57 24.47
CA LEU A 305 -8.20 18.05 25.83
C LEU A 305 -7.69 16.60 25.82
N TYR A 306 -6.58 16.38 26.51
CA TYR A 306 -5.96 15.07 26.70
C TYR A 306 -5.93 14.73 28.19
N PHE A 307 -6.45 13.58 28.57
CA PHE A 307 -6.47 13.11 29.96
C PHE A 307 -6.44 11.58 30.04
N GLU A 308 -5.55 11.00 29.23
CA GLU A 308 -5.32 9.56 29.19
C GLU A 308 -4.72 9.06 30.50
N ASN A 309 -5.01 7.80 30.86
CA ASN A 309 -4.48 7.18 32.08
C ASN A 309 -4.80 8.01 33.35
N THR A 310 -6.00 8.58 33.42
CA THR A 310 -6.50 9.31 34.61
C THR A 310 -7.67 8.58 35.25
N LEU A 311 -8.11 9.04 36.43
CA LEU A 311 -9.25 8.50 37.15
C LEU A 311 -10.56 9.24 36.83
N ALA A 312 -10.59 10.03 35.77
CA ALA A 312 -11.77 10.75 35.34
C ALA A 312 -12.91 9.79 34.98
N TYR A 313 -14.13 10.13 35.38
CA TYR A 313 -15.32 9.27 35.23
C TYR A 313 -16.55 9.99 34.67
N ASP A 314 -16.51 11.32 34.55
CA ASP A 314 -17.65 12.14 34.11
C ASP A 314 -17.21 13.24 33.14
N LEU A 315 -17.90 13.33 32.00
CA LEU A 315 -17.69 14.35 30.96
C LEU A 315 -18.60 15.57 31.12
N SER A 316 -19.59 15.54 32.03
CA SER A 316 -20.57 16.62 32.23
C SER A 316 -19.94 18.00 32.45
N PRO A 317 -18.80 18.15 33.16
CA PRO A 317 -18.09 19.43 33.28
C PRO A 317 -17.70 20.07 31.95
N LEU A 318 -17.67 19.32 30.85
CA LEU A 318 -17.22 19.79 29.55
C LEU A 318 -18.37 20.24 28.63
N ARG A 319 -19.65 20.14 29.04
CA ARG A 319 -20.81 20.39 28.15
C ARG A 319 -20.83 21.77 27.46
N TYR A 320 -20.11 22.76 28.00
CA TYR A 320 -19.97 24.10 27.41
C TYR A 320 -18.69 24.33 26.58
N CYS A 321 -17.82 23.32 26.47
CA CYS A 321 -16.61 23.33 25.66
C CYS A 321 -16.93 23.09 24.17
N LEU A 322 -17.86 23.86 23.60
CA LEU A 322 -18.36 23.73 22.22
C LEU A 322 -17.29 24.00 21.14
N GLN A 323 -16.06 24.35 21.53
CA GLN A 323 -14.94 24.54 20.63
C GLN A 323 -14.04 23.31 20.51
N LEU A 324 -14.33 22.23 21.24
CA LEU A 324 -13.55 20.99 21.18
C LEU A 324 -13.49 20.43 19.76
N GLU A 325 -12.25 20.25 19.30
CA GLU A 325 -11.87 19.61 18.04
C GLU A 325 -11.16 18.26 18.30
N VAL A 326 -10.49 18.13 19.44
CA VAL A 326 -9.76 16.93 19.87
C VAL A 326 -10.11 16.59 21.32
N LEU A 327 -10.56 15.35 21.56
CA LEU A 327 -10.85 14.83 22.88
C LEU A 327 -10.26 13.42 23.02
N VAL A 328 -9.31 13.27 23.93
CA VAL A 328 -8.55 12.02 24.14
C VAL A 328 -8.56 11.65 25.63
N PHE A 329 -9.14 10.48 25.93
CA PHE A 329 -9.34 9.99 27.30
C PHE A 329 -9.21 8.47 27.42
N ASN A 330 -8.21 7.92 26.73
CA ASN A 330 -7.88 6.51 26.78
C ASN A 330 -7.61 6.06 28.24
N ASN A 331 -8.02 4.84 28.58
CA ASN A 331 -7.82 4.24 29.91
C ASN A 331 -8.32 5.16 31.04
N THR A 332 -9.61 5.47 31.00
CA THR A 332 -10.33 6.23 32.03
C THR A 332 -11.61 5.50 32.43
N MET A 333 -12.32 6.01 33.43
CA MET A 333 -13.56 5.42 33.96
C MET A 333 -14.83 5.97 33.30
N ILE A 334 -14.71 6.76 32.23
CA ILE A 334 -15.85 7.33 31.51
C ILE A 334 -16.64 6.21 30.82
N ASN A 335 -17.95 6.19 31.06
CA ASN A 335 -18.88 5.27 30.40
C ASN A 335 -19.97 5.97 29.58
N ASP A 336 -20.23 7.25 29.85
CA ASP A 336 -21.31 8.04 29.26
C ASP A 336 -20.75 9.09 28.30
N LEU A 337 -21.21 9.04 27.06
CA LEU A 337 -20.84 9.99 25.99
C LEU A 337 -21.90 11.08 25.76
N GLU A 338 -22.99 11.13 26.54
CA GLU A 338 -24.06 12.12 26.33
C GLU A 338 -23.53 13.57 26.23
N PRO A 339 -22.55 14.04 27.04
CA PRO A 339 -22.01 15.40 26.90
C PRO A 339 -21.37 15.68 25.55
N VAL A 340 -20.88 14.65 24.84
CA VAL A 340 -20.17 14.74 23.56
C VAL A 340 -21.07 15.26 22.44
N ILE A 341 -22.40 15.11 22.55
CA ILE A 341 -23.38 15.62 21.57
C ILE A 341 -23.22 17.13 21.29
N ASN A 342 -22.65 17.87 22.26
CA ASN A 342 -22.46 19.32 22.16
C ASN A 342 -21.18 19.71 21.40
N PHE A 343 -20.28 18.76 21.09
CA PHE A 343 -18.98 19.02 20.48
C PHE A 343 -19.05 18.92 18.95
N GLU A 344 -19.90 19.75 18.32
CA GLU A 344 -20.16 19.72 16.87
C GLU A 344 -18.90 19.93 15.99
N ARG A 345 -17.81 20.43 16.57
CA ARG A 345 -16.51 20.67 15.90
C ARG A 345 -15.52 19.52 16.06
N LEU A 346 -15.90 18.46 16.77
CA LEU A 346 -15.02 17.34 17.08
C LEU A 346 -14.56 16.65 15.80
N LYS A 347 -13.25 16.52 15.67
CA LYS A 347 -12.58 15.83 14.55
C LYS A 347 -11.90 14.55 15.02
N VAL A 348 -11.35 14.56 16.23
CA VAL A 348 -10.64 13.44 16.82
C VAL A 348 -11.28 13.08 18.16
N LEU A 349 -11.73 11.84 18.28
CA LEU A 349 -12.28 11.28 19.50
C LEU A 349 -11.57 9.95 19.80
N GLN A 350 -10.88 9.88 20.94
CA GLN A 350 -10.19 8.68 21.39
C GLN A 350 -10.56 8.32 22.83
N PHE A 351 -11.02 7.09 23.02
CA PHE A 351 -11.46 6.55 24.31
C PHE A 351 -11.18 5.05 24.41
N ASN A 352 -10.03 4.62 23.91
CA ASN A 352 -9.58 3.24 24.02
C ASN A 352 -9.53 2.81 25.49
N GLU A 353 -9.78 1.54 25.79
CA GLU A 353 -9.70 0.99 27.16
C GLU A 353 -10.65 1.70 28.14
N THR A 354 -11.85 2.06 27.71
CA THR A 354 -12.90 2.65 28.56
C THR A 354 -14.14 1.75 28.65
N PRO A 355 -14.96 1.88 29.72
CA PRO A 355 -16.21 1.13 29.86
C PRO A 355 -17.37 1.59 28.95
N VAL A 356 -17.11 2.46 27.96
CA VAL A 356 -18.10 2.94 26.98
C VAL A 356 -18.72 1.77 26.22
N GLN A 357 -20.05 1.85 26.04
CA GLN A 357 -20.86 0.86 25.33
C GLN A 357 -21.77 1.49 24.27
N ASP A 358 -22.32 2.68 24.55
CA ASP A 358 -23.29 3.34 23.69
C ASP A 358 -22.63 4.45 22.87
N LEU A 359 -22.78 4.36 21.54
CA LEU A 359 -22.33 5.38 20.59
C LEU A 359 -23.45 6.29 20.09
N SER A 360 -24.70 6.11 20.55
CA SER A 360 -25.84 6.93 20.12
C SER A 360 -25.63 8.45 20.24
N PRO A 361 -24.90 8.99 21.24
CA PRO A 361 -24.62 10.43 21.31
C PRO A 361 -23.80 10.97 20.13
N LEU A 362 -23.13 10.09 19.38
CA LEU A 362 -22.31 10.45 18.24
C LEU A 362 -23.12 10.63 16.94
N GLU A 363 -24.40 10.23 16.88
CA GLU A 363 -25.19 10.13 15.63
C GLU A 363 -25.11 11.38 14.71
N LYS A 364 -24.98 12.58 15.30
CA LYS A 364 -24.96 13.86 14.56
C LYS A 364 -23.57 14.48 14.37
N LEU A 365 -22.51 13.84 14.83
CA LEU A 365 -21.14 14.39 14.82
C LEU A 365 -20.36 14.01 13.54
N GLU A 366 -20.94 14.30 12.37
CA GLU A 366 -20.41 13.91 11.05
C GLU A 366 -19.06 14.56 10.65
N ASN A 367 -18.54 15.47 11.48
CA ASN A 367 -17.23 16.11 11.30
C ASN A 367 -16.06 15.25 11.83
N ILE A 368 -16.34 14.15 12.52
CA ILE A 368 -15.32 13.24 13.04
C ILE A 368 -14.54 12.64 11.89
N GLN A 369 -13.22 12.77 11.97
CA GLN A 369 -12.23 12.24 11.03
C GLN A 369 -11.49 11.04 11.63
N GLU A 370 -11.37 10.99 12.96
CA GLU A 370 -10.67 9.93 13.67
C GLU A 370 -11.46 9.46 14.88
N LEU A 371 -11.79 8.16 14.90
CA LEU A 371 -12.52 7.52 15.99
C LEU A 371 -11.75 6.29 16.49
N TRP A 372 -11.29 6.35 17.74
CA TRP A 372 -10.49 5.31 18.37
C TRP A 372 -11.19 4.80 19.62
N SER A 373 -11.67 3.56 19.56
CA SER A 373 -12.57 2.96 20.55
C SER A 373 -12.16 1.52 20.90
N ALA A 374 -10.87 1.20 20.73
CA ALA A 374 -10.36 -0.14 20.95
C ALA A 374 -10.46 -0.56 22.42
N GLN A 375 -10.62 -1.86 22.67
CA GLN A 375 -10.73 -2.42 24.03
C GLN A 375 -11.90 -1.82 24.83
N THR A 376 -13.02 -1.57 24.17
CA THR A 376 -14.28 -1.13 24.79
C THR A 376 -15.33 -2.24 24.73
N SER A 377 -16.50 -2.02 25.32
CA SER A 377 -17.61 -2.98 25.29
C SER A 377 -18.65 -2.67 24.20
N ILE A 378 -18.27 -1.88 23.19
CA ILE A 378 -19.14 -1.50 22.08
C ILE A 378 -19.50 -2.73 21.23
N ASN A 379 -20.78 -2.86 20.90
CA ASN A 379 -21.34 -3.92 20.06
C ASN A 379 -22.21 -3.40 18.90
N ASP A 380 -22.36 -2.08 18.78
CA ASP A 380 -23.14 -1.41 17.74
C ASP A 380 -22.40 -0.15 17.28
N ILE A 381 -22.26 0.02 15.95
CA ILE A 381 -21.63 1.17 15.30
C ILE A 381 -22.60 1.87 14.32
N SER A 382 -23.91 1.61 14.40
CA SER A 382 -24.89 2.25 13.52
C SER A 382 -24.87 3.77 13.60
N ALA A 383 -24.49 4.32 14.76
CA ALA A 383 -24.38 5.75 15.02
C ALA A 383 -23.36 6.47 14.10
N ILE A 384 -22.37 5.77 13.54
CA ILE A 384 -21.34 6.37 12.68
C ILE A 384 -21.56 6.09 11.18
N SER A 385 -22.67 5.46 10.82
CA SER A 385 -22.98 5.04 9.43
C SER A 385 -23.00 6.19 8.41
N ALA A 386 -23.24 7.42 8.86
CA ALA A 386 -23.31 8.61 8.00
C ALA A 386 -21.97 9.37 7.85
N TYR A 387 -20.87 8.92 8.49
CA TYR A 387 -19.64 9.72 8.59
C TYR A 387 -18.80 9.72 7.31
N GLN A 388 -19.14 10.60 6.37
CA GLN A 388 -18.45 10.73 5.07
C GLN A 388 -17.05 11.38 5.14
N ASN A 389 -16.64 11.85 6.33
CA ASN A 389 -15.31 12.42 6.56
C ASN A 389 -14.42 11.53 7.44
N LEU A 390 -14.88 10.33 7.82
CA LEU A 390 -14.12 9.42 8.69
C LEU A 390 -12.92 8.85 7.93
N ILE A 391 -11.72 9.17 8.39
CA ILE A 391 -10.43 8.77 7.82
C ILE A 391 -9.90 7.54 8.55
N ASN A 392 -9.90 7.58 9.89
CA ASN A 392 -9.34 6.52 10.73
C ASN A 392 -10.39 5.96 11.68
N LEU A 393 -10.58 4.64 11.65
CA LEU A 393 -11.46 3.92 12.57
C LEU A 393 -10.71 2.78 13.25
N ASN A 394 -10.68 2.79 14.58
CA ASN A 394 -10.18 1.68 15.38
C ASN A 394 -11.26 1.16 16.32
N ILE A 395 -11.72 -0.08 16.04
CA ILE A 395 -12.70 -0.85 16.81
C ILE A 395 -12.10 -2.17 17.28
N ALA A 396 -10.77 -2.25 17.42
CA ALA A 396 -10.10 -3.48 17.81
C ALA A 396 -10.48 -3.92 19.22
N ASN A 397 -10.60 -5.22 19.46
CA ASN A 397 -11.01 -5.80 20.74
C ASN A 397 -12.33 -5.18 21.26
N THR A 398 -13.35 -5.18 20.42
CA THR A 398 -14.73 -4.80 20.74
C THR A 398 -15.66 -5.99 20.50
N ALA A 399 -16.93 -5.86 20.87
CA ALA A 399 -17.95 -6.88 20.62
C ALA A 399 -18.64 -6.71 19.24
N ILE A 400 -18.01 -6.01 18.30
CA ILE A 400 -18.50 -5.86 16.93
C ILE A 400 -18.30 -7.16 16.14
N HIS A 401 -19.34 -7.54 15.39
CA HIS A 401 -19.38 -8.81 14.66
C HIS A 401 -19.46 -8.64 13.14
N ASP A 402 -19.88 -7.48 12.63
CA ASP A 402 -19.93 -7.19 11.19
C ASP A 402 -19.68 -5.70 10.89
N LEU A 403 -19.55 -5.37 9.60
CA LEU A 403 -19.16 -4.05 9.11
C LEU A 403 -20.24 -3.39 8.23
N ASN A 404 -21.49 -3.87 8.29
CA ASN A 404 -22.53 -3.40 7.36
C ASN A 404 -22.83 -1.90 7.52
N ASP A 405 -22.75 -1.38 8.75
CA ASP A 405 -23.06 0.02 9.04
C ASP A 405 -22.05 1.00 8.44
N ILE A 406 -20.81 0.55 8.16
CA ILE A 406 -19.77 1.41 7.59
C ILE A 406 -19.61 1.25 6.07
N GLN A 407 -20.44 0.43 5.41
CA GLN A 407 -20.27 0.09 3.98
C GLN A 407 -20.36 1.27 3.01
N GLU A 408 -21.00 2.37 3.41
CA GLU A 408 -21.17 3.58 2.60
C GLU A 408 -20.16 4.70 2.97
N ILE A 409 -19.21 4.43 3.87
CA ILE A 409 -18.12 5.36 4.20
C ILE A 409 -17.01 5.22 3.15
N THR A 410 -16.80 6.24 2.32
CA THR A 410 -15.81 6.19 1.24
C THR A 410 -14.48 6.87 1.56
N SER A 411 -14.41 7.67 2.62
CA SER A 411 -13.23 8.47 3.01
C SER A 411 -12.18 7.70 3.83
N MET A 412 -12.49 6.47 4.22
CA MET A 412 -11.69 5.72 5.19
C MET A 412 -10.33 5.34 4.60
N GLU A 413 -9.25 5.69 5.30
CA GLU A 413 -7.87 5.33 4.93
C GLU A 413 -7.31 4.21 5.81
N VAL A 414 -7.66 4.20 7.10
CA VAL A 414 -7.16 3.20 8.07
C VAL A 414 -8.32 2.59 8.84
N LEU A 415 -8.43 1.26 8.77
CA LEU A 415 -9.40 0.48 9.54
C LEU A 415 -8.67 -0.57 10.39
N ASN A 416 -8.89 -0.52 11.71
CA ASN A 416 -8.45 -1.58 12.61
C ASN A 416 -9.66 -2.30 13.23
N ILE A 417 -9.78 -3.57 12.89
CA ILE A 417 -10.82 -4.51 13.32
C ILE A 417 -10.23 -5.70 14.09
N SER A 418 -8.98 -5.58 14.55
CA SER A 418 -8.27 -6.71 15.17
C SER A 418 -8.99 -7.20 16.42
N ASP A 419 -8.84 -8.48 16.75
CA ASP A 419 -9.42 -9.08 17.96
C ASP A 419 -10.96 -8.96 18.03
N THR A 420 -11.61 -8.99 16.87
CA THR A 420 -13.08 -9.05 16.73
C THR A 420 -13.49 -10.37 16.10
N ASP A 421 -14.79 -10.64 16.13
CA ASP A 421 -15.38 -11.85 15.56
C ASP A 421 -15.74 -11.72 14.07
N ILE A 422 -15.30 -10.64 13.41
CA ILE A 422 -15.60 -10.33 11.99
C ILE A 422 -14.98 -11.40 11.07
N ASP A 423 -15.81 -11.93 10.15
CA ASP A 423 -15.41 -12.90 9.12
C ASP A 423 -15.63 -12.41 7.67
N ASN A 424 -16.41 -11.34 7.48
CA ASN A 424 -16.84 -10.84 6.18
C ASN A 424 -16.30 -9.44 5.88
N LEU A 425 -15.64 -9.30 4.72
CA LEU A 425 -15.07 -8.04 4.22
C LEU A 425 -15.86 -7.42 3.05
N ASP A 426 -17.00 -8.00 2.65
CA ASP A 426 -17.86 -7.44 1.59
C ASP A 426 -18.22 -5.96 1.78
N PRO A 427 -18.53 -5.47 3.00
CA PRO A 427 -18.79 -4.06 3.24
C PRO A 427 -17.66 -3.11 2.83
N LEU A 428 -16.41 -3.60 2.77
CA LEU A 428 -15.25 -2.78 2.43
C LEU A 428 -15.03 -2.60 0.92
N ALA A 429 -15.80 -3.31 0.07
CA ALA A 429 -15.53 -3.42 -1.36
C ALA A 429 -15.55 -2.08 -2.14
N LYS A 430 -16.22 -1.04 -1.61
CA LYS A 430 -16.33 0.29 -2.21
C LYS A 430 -15.44 1.36 -1.56
N MET A 431 -14.63 1.00 -0.57
CA MET A 431 -13.80 1.95 0.18
C MET A 431 -12.53 2.28 -0.60
N ASP A 432 -12.65 2.99 -1.72
CA ASP A 432 -11.55 3.18 -2.67
C ASP A 432 -10.30 3.88 -2.09
N ASP A 433 -10.47 4.65 -1.01
CA ASP A 433 -9.41 5.35 -0.29
C ASP A 433 -8.76 4.52 0.83
N LEU A 434 -9.25 3.30 1.11
CA LEU A 434 -8.71 2.43 2.17
C LEU A 434 -7.29 1.98 1.83
N LYS A 435 -6.32 2.44 2.62
CA LYS A 435 -4.89 2.15 2.47
C LYS A 435 -4.41 1.03 3.37
N VAL A 436 -4.92 1.00 4.61
CA VAL A 436 -4.46 0.06 5.63
C VAL A 436 -5.65 -0.63 6.29
N LEU A 437 -5.65 -1.96 6.23
CA LEU A 437 -6.55 -2.82 6.99
C LEU A 437 -5.75 -3.60 8.03
N ILE A 438 -6.09 -3.45 9.30
CA ILE A 438 -5.53 -4.24 10.41
C ILE A 438 -6.62 -5.16 10.93
N ALA A 439 -6.51 -6.46 10.64
CA ALA A 439 -7.51 -7.47 10.92
C ALA A 439 -6.89 -8.71 11.60
N ASN A 440 -5.91 -8.48 12.48
CA ASN A 440 -5.26 -9.56 13.23
C ASN A 440 -6.27 -10.23 14.17
N ASN A 441 -6.12 -11.53 14.39
CA ASN A 441 -6.98 -12.31 15.30
C ASN A 441 -8.48 -12.23 14.96
N THR A 442 -8.82 -12.05 13.68
CA THR A 442 -10.21 -12.10 13.18
C THR A 442 -10.51 -13.44 12.52
N LYS A 443 -11.76 -13.65 12.09
CA LYS A 443 -12.22 -14.88 11.43
C LYS A 443 -12.18 -14.80 9.91
N ILE A 444 -11.57 -13.76 9.33
CA ILE A 444 -11.50 -13.57 7.88
C ILE A 444 -10.75 -14.74 7.22
N ASP A 445 -11.30 -15.25 6.12
CA ASP A 445 -10.73 -16.39 5.39
C ASP A 445 -10.45 -16.07 3.92
N VAL A 446 -10.95 -14.94 3.41
CA VAL A 446 -10.79 -14.51 2.01
C VAL A 446 -10.57 -13.00 1.91
N LEU A 447 -9.79 -12.58 0.91
CA LEU A 447 -9.51 -11.16 0.61
C LEU A 447 -10.15 -10.69 -0.70
N THR A 448 -11.00 -11.51 -1.32
CA THR A 448 -11.63 -11.20 -2.62
C THR A 448 -12.44 -9.90 -2.64
N PRO A 449 -13.12 -9.46 -1.56
CA PRO A 449 -13.83 -8.19 -1.56
C PRO A 449 -12.91 -6.97 -1.77
N LEU A 450 -11.62 -7.11 -1.41
CA LEU A 450 -10.63 -6.05 -1.52
C LEU A 450 -9.96 -5.99 -2.91
N TYR A 451 -10.42 -6.79 -3.89
CA TYR A 451 -9.86 -6.77 -5.24
C TYR A 451 -10.11 -5.47 -5.99
N ASP A 452 -11.18 -4.74 -5.69
CA ASP A 452 -11.51 -3.50 -6.39
C ASP A 452 -11.07 -2.25 -5.60
N VAL A 453 -10.91 -2.35 -4.27
CA VAL A 453 -10.40 -1.30 -3.38
C VAL A 453 -9.08 -0.72 -3.90
N SER A 454 -9.12 0.51 -4.42
CA SER A 454 -8.07 1.03 -5.30
C SER A 454 -6.76 1.36 -4.56
N ALA A 455 -6.86 1.96 -3.37
CA ALA A 455 -5.74 2.50 -2.61
C ALA A 455 -5.09 1.51 -1.62
N ILE A 456 -5.55 0.25 -1.54
CA ILE A 456 -5.05 -0.69 -0.51
C ILE A 456 -3.55 -0.97 -0.67
N GLU A 457 -2.81 -0.65 0.38
CA GLU A 457 -1.36 -0.78 0.46
C GLU A 457 -0.95 -1.89 1.42
N ASN A 458 -1.56 -1.98 2.60
CA ASN A 458 -1.17 -2.95 3.62
C ASN A 458 -2.40 -3.65 4.24
N ILE A 459 -2.30 -4.97 4.36
CA ILE A 459 -3.29 -5.79 5.06
C ILE A 459 -2.56 -6.61 6.12
N TYR A 460 -2.84 -6.36 7.39
CA TYR A 460 -2.34 -7.15 8.52
C TYR A 460 -3.41 -8.17 8.91
N CYS A 461 -3.10 -9.45 8.83
CA CYS A 461 -4.06 -10.53 9.02
C CYS A 461 -3.45 -11.73 9.74
N ASP A 462 -2.62 -11.47 10.75
CA ASP A 462 -2.08 -12.51 11.63
C ASP A 462 -3.20 -13.28 12.33
N ASN A 463 -3.01 -14.59 12.49
CA ASN A 463 -3.96 -15.50 13.15
C ASN A 463 -5.38 -15.50 12.52
N THR A 464 -5.44 -15.33 11.20
CA THR A 464 -6.68 -15.45 10.39
C THR A 464 -6.66 -16.73 9.53
N GLY A 465 -7.70 -16.93 8.72
CA GLY A 465 -7.75 -17.97 7.69
C GLY A 465 -6.89 -17.69 6.44
N ILE A 466 -6.22 -16.53 6.38
CA ILE A 466 -5.33 -16.15 5.28
C ILE A 466 -3.98 -16.84 5.39
N ASN A 467 -3.75 -17.84 4.54
CA ASN A 467 -2.48 -18.54 4.42
C ASN A 467 -1.65 -18.03 3.22
N ALA A 468 -0.43 -18.56 3.06
CA ALA A 468 0.49 -18.15 2.01
C ALA A 468 -0.08 -18.23 0.58
N GLN A 469 -0.88 -19.25 0.27
CA GLN A 469 -1.49 -19.38 -1.06
C GLN A 469 -2.56 -18.33 -1.30
N LYS A 470 -3.38 -18.01 -0.28
CA LYS A 470 -4.40 -16.96 -0.36
C LYS A 470 -3.79 -15.57 -0.46
N ALA A 471 -2.76 -15.30 0.36
CA ALA A 471 -1.99 -14.06 0.28
C ALA A 471 -1.34 -13.90 -1.11
N LYS A 472 -0.68 -14.95 -1.63
CA LYS A 472 -0.11 -14.95 -2.98
C LYS A 472 -1.16 -14.72 -4.07
N ALA A 473 -2.33 -15.35 -3.97
CA ALA A 473 -3.42 -15.15 -4.91
C ALA A 473 -3.87 -13.68 -4.93
N PHE A 474 -3.98 -13.07 -3.75
CA PHE A 474 -4.29 -11.65 -3.61
C PHE A 474 -3.19 -10.75 -4.20
N THR A 475 -1.93 -10.94 -3.82
CA THR A 475 -0.79 -10.16 -4.32
C THR A 475 -0.61 -10.29 -5.84
N ASN A 476 -0.96 -11.43 -6.44
CA ASN A 476 -0.96 -11.58 -7.90
C ASN A 476 -1.97 -10.65 -8.59
N LYS A 477 -3.11 -10.37 -7.93
CA LYS A 477 -4.14 -9.44 -8.40
C LYS A 477 -3.79 -7.99 -8.05
N LYS A 478 -3.22 -7.76 -6.86
CA LYS A 478 -2.82 -6.46 -6.29
C LYS A 478 -1.32 -6.46 -5.95
N PRO A 479 -0.41 -6.33 -6.93
CA PRO A 479 1.03 -6.50 -6.71
C PRO A 479 1.71 -5.40 -5.89
N LYS A 480 1.03 -4.28 -5.64
CA LYS A 480 1.51 -3.19 -4.78
C LYS A 480 1.06 -3.35 -3.32
N CYS A 481 0.07 -4.19 -3.06
CA CYS A 481 -0.44 -4.40 -1.71
C CYS A 481 0.37 -5.49 -1.01
N LEU A 482 0.83 -5.18 0.20
CA LEU A 482 1.52 -6.08 1.09
C LEU A 482 0.52 -6.76 2.04
N VAL A 483 0.40 -8.08 1.92
CA VAL A 483 -0.39 -8.89 2.84
C VAL A 483 0.54 -9.47 3.88
N VAL A 484 0.45 -8.97 5.10
CA VAL A 484 1.26 -9.36 6.26
C VAL A 484 0.51 -10.44 7.06
N TYR A 485 1.16 -11.60 7.20
CA TYR A 485 0.64 -12.75 7.95
C TYR A 485 1.79 -13.62 8.47
N GLY A 486 1.55 -14.33 9.56
CA GLY A 486 2.54 -15.22 10.16
C GLY A 486 3.75 -14.46 10.73
N THR A 487 3.50 -13.33 11.39
CA THR A 487 4.54 -12.41 11.86
C THR A 487 5.58 -13.07 12.76
N ASP A 488 5.16 -13.90 13.72
CA ASP A 488 6.07 -14.61 14.61
C ASP A 488 6.92 -15.64 13.88
N GLN A 489 6.34 -16.36 12.92
CA GLN A 489 7.08 -17.30 12.08
C GLN A 489 8.08 -16.58 11.17
N LEU A 490 7.76 -15.39 10.66
CA LEU A 490 8.67 -14.56 9.85
C LEU A 490 9.85 -14.05 10.68
N LYS A 491 9.59 -13.57 11.90
CA LYS A 491 10.64 -13.15 12.84
C LYS A 491 11.56 -14.32 13.20
N SER A 492 11.00 -15.50 13.52
CA SER A 492 11.79 -16.71 13.80
C SER A 492 12.63 -17.11 12.59
N TRP A 493 12.01 -17.15 11.40
CA TRP A 493 12.70 -17.46 10.14
C TRP A 493 13.91 -16.57 9.90
N TRP A 494 13.80 -15.26 10.13
CA TRP A 494 14.91 -14.33 9.98
C TRP A 494 16.00 -14.54 11.04
N ASN A 495 15.60 -14.70 12.31
CA ASN A 495 16.53 -14.84 13.42
C ASN A 495 17.32 -16.15 13.38
N GLU A 496 16.72 -17.22 12.87
CA GLU A 496 17.36 -18.53 12.68
C GLU A 496 18.17 -18.62 11.37
N MET A 497 18.02 -17.65 10.47
CA MET A 497 18.67 -17.65 9.17
C MET A 497 20.18 -17.40 9.30
N PRO A 498 21.03 -18.19 8.59
CA PRO A 498 22.46 -17.94 8.51
C PRO A 498 22.81 -16.52 8.01
N GLU A 499 23.88 -15.91 8.54
CA GLU A 499 24.28 -14.53 8.20
C GLU A 499 24.57 -14.32 6.71
N ASN A 500 25.13 -15.32 6.04
CA ASN A 500 25.37 -15.28 4.59
C ASN A 500 24.06 -15.19 3.78
N TRP A 501 22.99 -15.84 4.26
CA TRP A 501 21.65 -15.73 3.69
C TRP A 501 20.97 -14.40 4.05
N GLN A 502 21.10 -13.92 5.28
CA GLN A 502 20.65 -12.57 5.63
C GLN A 502 21.31 -11.51 4.73
N SER A 503 22.60 -11.69 4.43
CA SER A 503 23.35 -10.83 3.52
C SER A 503 22.84 -10.87 2.07
N VAL A 504 22.31 -12.01 1.61
CA VAL A 504 21.62 -12.10 0.31
C VAL A 504 20.36 -11.24 0.33
N PHE A 505 19.47 -11.42 1.30
CA PHE A 505 18.21 -10.68 1.36
C PHE A 505 18.42 -9.17 1.52
N LYS A 506 19.43 -8.76 2.29
CA LYS A 506 19.83 -7.35 2.44
C LYS A 506 20.21 -6.65 1.14
N LYS A 507 20.62 -7.39 0.09
CA LYS A 507 20.87 -6.82 -1.25
C LYS A 507 19.59 -6.40 -1.97
N TYR A 508 18.48 -7.09 -1.70
CA TYR A 508 17.18 -6.82 -2.31
C TYR A 508 16.36 -5.83 -1.51
N ILE A 509 16.39 -5.97 -0.19
CA ILE A 509 15.64 -5.14 0.75
C ILE A 509 16.66 -4.66 1.79
N PRO A 510 17.17 -3.42 1.66
CA PRO A 510 18.15 -2.87 2.58
C PRO A 510 17.60 -2.80 4.01
N VAL A 511 18.40 -3.27 4.97
CA VAL A 511 18.05 -3.25 6.39
C VAL A 511 19.26 -2.75 7.20
N GLU A 512 19.08 -1.65 7.94
CA GLU A 512 20.13 -1.09 8.81
C GLU A 512 20.22 -1.85 10.14
N ASN A 513 19.08 -2.23 10.73
CA ASN A 513 18.96 -2.92 12.02
C ASN A 513 18.24 -4.28 11.85
N GLN A 514 17.36 -4.67 12.79
CA GLN A 514 16.42 -5.75 12.54
C GLN A 514 15.37 -5.31 11.50
N PRO A 515 14.99 -6.20 10.57
CA PRO A 515 13.98 -5.87 9.56
C PRO A 515 12.61 -5.66 10.20
N SER A 516 11.87 -4.68 9.67
CA SER A 516 10.45 -4.52 10.00
C SER A 516 9.65 -5.72 9.48
N ILE A 517 8.42 -5.88 9.98
CA ILE A 517 7.57 -6.98 9.53
C ILE A 517 7.20 -6.84 8.05
N GLU A 518 7.03 -5.62 7.57
CA GLU A 518 6.77 -5.31 6.18
C GLU A 518 7.96 -5.71 5.31
N GLN A 519 9.18 -5.43 5.77
CA GLN A 519 10.40 -5.83 5.09
C GLN A 519 10.53 -7.36 5.02
N LEU A 520 10.24 -8.07 6.12
CA LEU A 520 10.23 -9.54 6.14
C LEU A 520 9.19 -10.13 5.17
N GLN A 521 7.99 -9.57 5.16
CA GLN A 521 6.93 -9.99 4.26
C GLN A 521 7.31 -9.71 2.78
N ALA A 522 7.94 -8.58 2.51
CA ALA A 522 8.45 -8.24 1.19
C ALA A 522 9.56 -9.21 0.73
N MET A 523 10.44 -9.66 1.62
CA MET A 523 11.47 -10.68 1.32
C MET A 523 10.85 -12.00 0.88
N VAL A 524 9.76 -12.43 1.54
CA VAL A 524 9.05 -13.67 1.18
C VAL A 524 8.29 -13.53 -0.15
N ASN A 525 7.98 -12.30 -0.56
CA ASN A 525 7.30 -11.99 -1.82
C ASN A 525 8.24 -11.74 -3.00
N LEU A 526 9.55 -11.91 -2.84
CA LEU A 526 10.52 -11.77 -3.93
C LEU A 526 10.17 -12.69 -5.11
N LYS A 527 10.32 -12.14 -6.31
CA LYS A 527 10.09 -12.85 -7.59
C LYS A 527 11.39 -13.36 -8.20
N ILE A 528 12.51 -12.75 -7.86
CA ILE A 528 13.82 -13.03 -8.44
C ILE A 528 14.79 -13.12 -7.27
N ILE A 529 15.66 -14.13 -7.32
CA ILE A 529 16.79 -14.21 -6.40
C ILE A 529 18.04 -14.71 -7.11
N ASP A 530 19.15 -14.01 -6.89
CA ASP A 530 20.46 -14.31 -7.41
C ASP A 530 21.43 -14.50 -6.24
N ILE A 531 21.85 -15.74 -6.08
CA ILE A 531 22.83 -16.20 -5.10
C ILE A 531 24.09 -16.74 -5.80
N SER A 532 24.27 -16.42 -7.09
CA SER A 532 25.34 -16.99 -7.90
C SER A 532 26.73 -16.61 -7.39
N ASN A 533 27.68 -17.52 -7.61
CA ASN A 533 29.08 -17.42 -7.22
C ASN A 533 29.29 -17.23 -5.70
N ASN A 534 28.32 -17.62 -4.87
CA ASN A 534 28.44 -17.60 -3.43
C ASN A 534 28.66 -19.03 -2.88
N GLN A 535 29.93 -19.38 -2.71
CA GLN A 535 30.34 -20.70 -2.23
C GLN A 535 30.02 -20.94 -0.73
N GLU A 536 29.65 -19.90 0.02
CA GLU A 536 29.22 -20.06 1.41
C GLU A 536 27.78 -20.60 1.50
N ILE A 537 27.00 -20.50 0.43
CA ILE A 537 25.61 -20.97 0.39
C ILE A 537 25.60 -22.44 -0.04
N SER A 538 25.11 -23.31 0.86
CA SER A 538 25.10 -24.77 0.69
C SER A 538 23.71 -25.41 0.80
N THR A 539 22.67 -24.64 1.18
CA THR A 539 21.29 -25.10 1.28
C THR A 539 20.31 -24.07 0.74
N PHE A 540 19.19 -24.54 0.21
CA PHE A 540 18.06 -23.74 -0.26
C PHE A 540 16.96 -23.49 0.79
N ASP A 541 17.10 -24.01 2.01
CA ASP A 541 16.03 -23.96 3.04
C ASP A 541 15.44 -22.56 3.29
N PRO A 542 16.22 -21.46 3.28
CA PRO A 542 15.67 -20.12 3.42
C PRO A 542 14.69 -19.71 2.31
N LEU A 543 14.74 -20.36 1.14
CA LEU A 543 13.84 -20.10 0.01
C LEU A 543 12.54 -20.90 0.07
N ALA A 544 12.41 -21.88 0.97
CA ALA A 544 11.27 -22.81 0.99
C ALA A 544 9.91 -22.12 1.13
N ARG A 545 9.86 -20.92 1.73
CA ARG A 545 8.64 -20.12 1.94
C ARG A 545 8.36 -19.11 0.82
N LEU A 546 9.31 -18.89 -0.10
CA LEU A 546 9.22 -17.88 -1.16
C LEU A 546 8.45 -18.41 -2.37
N ILE A 547 7.19 -18.78 -2.15
CA ILE A 547 6.31 -19.40 -3.17
C ILE A 547 5.98 -18.48 -4.36
N SER A 548 6.36 -17.20 -4.28
CA SER A 548 6.20 -16.20 -5.34
C SER A 548 7.39 -16.11 -6.31
N LEU A 549 8.49 -16.83 -6.04
CA LEU A 549 9.68 -16.85 -6.89
C LEU A 549 9.37 -17.32 -8.32
N LYS A 550 10.01 -16.66 -9.27
CA LYS A 550 9.94 -16.87 -10.71
C LYS A 550 11.31 -17.16 -11.30
N GLU A 551 12.36 -16.57 -10.74
CA GLU A 551 13.71 -16.72 -11.26
C GLU A 551 14.66 -17.00 -10.09
N ILE A 552 15.43 -18.08 -10.21
CA ILE A 552 16.41 -18.48 -9.20
C ILE A 552 17.74 -18.72 -9.92
N ASN A 553 18.72 -17.87 -9.64
CA ASN A 553 20.09 -18.04 -10.10
C ASN A 553 21.00 -18.47 -8.94
N ALA A 554 21.37 -19.74 -8.92
CA ALA A 554 22.22 -20.37 -7.91
C ALA A 554 23.52 -20.94 -8.50
N GLN A 555 23.93 -20.42 -9.67
CA GLN A 555 25.14 -20.84 -10.35
C GLN A 555 26.36 -20.77 -9.42
N GLY A 556 27.23 -21.78 -9.44
CA GLY A 556 28.51 -21.72 -8.74
C GLY A 556 28.37 -21.55 -7.22
N THR A 557 27.36 -22.18 -6.62
CA THR A 557 27.17 -22.29 -5.17
C THR A 557 27.58 -23.68 -4.68
N ALA A 558 27.64 -23.88 -3.36
CA ALA A 558 27.96 -25.18 -2.74
C ALA A 558 26.73 -26.08 -2.53
N ILE A 559 25.61 -25.78 -3.21
CA ILE A 559 24.35 -26.51 -3.04
C ILE A 559 24.42 -27.89 -3.71
N THR A 560 23.87 -28.89 -3.03
CA THR A 560 23.88 -30.30 -3.44
C THR A 560 22.49 -30.88 -3.67
N ASN A 561 21.43 -30.24 -3.17
CA ASN A 561 20.06 -30.73 -3.32
C ASN A 561 19.05 -29.58 -3.43
N ILE A 562 17.94 -29.84 -4.10
CA ILE A 562 16.86 -28.87 -4.35
C ILE A 562 15.56 -29.20 -3.60
N SER A 563 15.59 -30.20 -2.70
CA SER A 563 14.38 -30.79 -2.11
C SER A 563 13.50 -29.81 -1.35
N SER A 564 14.08 -28.77 -0.72
CA SER A 564 13.37 -27.72 -0.01
C SER A 564 12.61 -26.74 -0.92
N LEU A 565 12.86 -26.76 -2.23
CA LEU A 565 12.17 -25.92 -3.21
C LEU A 565 10.85 -26.54 -3.74
N ARG A 566 10.37 -27.65 -3.15
CA ARG A 566 9.18 -28.38 -3.63
C ARG A 566 7.93 -27.50 -3.80
N ALA A 567 7.75 -26.49 -2.96
CA ALA A 567 6.57 -25.60 -2.99
C ALA A 567 6.63 -24.52 -4.09
N LEU A 568 7.76 -24.36 -4.78
CA LEU A 568 8.03 -23.24 -5.70
C LEU A 568 7.67 -23.62 -7.15
N THR A 569 6.44 -24.11 -7.37
CA THR A 569 5.97 -24.62 -8.67
C THR A 569 5.83 -23.56 -9.77
N ASP A 570 6.04 -22.29 -9.40
CA ASP A 570 5.79 -21.11 -10.19
C ASP A 570 7.04 -20.54 -10.87
N VAL A 571 8.20 -21.17 -10.61
CA VAL A 571 9.51 -20.82 -11.17
C VAL A 571 9.51 -21.02 -12.69
N ARG A 572 10.10 -20.05 -13.39
CA ARG A 572 10.19 -19.94 -14.84
C ARG A 572 11.63 -20.05 -15.31
N GLU A 573 12.58 -19.55 -14.53
CA GLU A 573 14.00 -19.61 -14.85
C GLU A 573 14.76 -20.20 -13.66
N PHE A 574 15.55 -21.24 -13.92
CA PHE A 574 16.32 -21.91 -12.89
C PHE A 574 17.74 -22.19 -13.38
N ASN A 575 18.71 -21.52 -12.79
CA ASN A 575 20.13 -21.73 -13.07
C ASN A 575 20.81 -22.34 -11.85
N ILE A 576 21.22 -23.60 -11.96
CA ILE A 576 22.01 -24.33 -10.96
C ILE A 576 23.34 -24.80 -11.55
N SER A 577 23.81 -24.14 -12.60
CA SER A 577 25.08 -24.52 -13.22
C SER A 577 26.25 -24.45 -12.26
N GLN A 578 27.27 -25.29 -12.45
CA GLN A 578 28.47 -25.32 -11.60
C GLN A 578 28.15 -25.63 -10.11
N THR A 579 27.11 -26.43 -9.84
CA THR A 579 26.76 -26.94 -8.51
C THR A 579 26.99 -28.45 -8.42
N GLN A 580 26.69 -29.05 -7.27
CA GLN A 580 26.82 -30.50 -7.03
C GLN A 580 25.46 -31.22 -7.01
N ILE A 581 24.43 -30.63 -7.62
CA ILE A 581 23.09 -31.21 -7.69
C ILE A 581 23.05 -32.37 -8.69
N GLU A 582 22.51 -33.52 -8.27
CA GLU A 582 22.30 -34.70 -9.12
C GLU A 582 20.80 -35.00 -9.34
N ASP A 583 19.96 -34.80 -8.32
CA ASP A 583 18.53 -35.15 -8.34
C ASP A 583 17.66 -33.95 -8.76
N LEU A 584 16.95 -34.11 -9.88
CA LEU A 584 16.01 -33.13 -10.45
C LEU A 584 14.53 -33.49 -10.21
N SER A 585 14.23 -34.50 -9.40
CA SER A 585 12.90 -35.12 -9.29
C SER A 585 11.75 -34.16 -8.96
N ILE A 586 12.00 -33.07 -8.23
CA ILE A 586 10.96 -32.08 -7.90
C ILE A 586 10.56 -31.20 -9.09
N LEU A 587 11.38 -31.11 -10.13
CA LEU A 587 11.13 -30.23 -11.28
C LEU A 587 9.92 -30.68 -12.10
N LYS A 588 9.49 -31.95 -11.98
CA LYS A 588 8.29 -32.46 -12.66
C LYS A 588 7.02 -31.64 -12.36
N ASP A 589 6.97 -31.00 -11.20
CA ASP A 589 5.82 -30.20 -10.74
C ASP A 589 5.94 -28.72 -11.17
N TRP A 590 7.08 -28.29 -11.74
CA TRP A 590 7.36 -26.91 -12.15
C TRP A 590 6.88 -26.64 -13.58
N LYS A 591 5.57 -26.75 -13.80
CA LYS A 591 4.96 -26.62 -15.13
C LYS A 591 5.12 -25.23 -15.77
N ALA A 592 5.56 -24.24 -15.00
CA ALA A 592 5.86 -22.89 -15.45
C ALA A 592 7.30 -22.69 -15.98
N LEU A 593 8.19 -23.69 -15.82
CA LEU A 593 9.60 -23.61 -16.18
C LEU A 593 9.78 -23.42 -17.69
N ASN A 594 10.52 -22.37 -18.06
CA ASN A 594 10.85 -22.00 -19.43
C ASN A 594 12.33 -22.18 -19.72
N ASP A 595 13.20 -21.84 -18.77
CA ASP A 595 14.65 -21.81 -18.96
C ASP A 595 15.34 -22.55 -17.81
N LEU A 596 16.12 -23.57 -18.16
CA LEU A 596 16.81 -24.42 -17.21
C LEU A 596 18.29 -24.53 -17.58
N ASN A 597 19.16 -24.15 -16.65
CA ASN A 597 20.60 -24.35 -16.80
C ASN A 597 21.12 -25.25 -15.67
N ILE A 598 21.49 -26.47 -16.04
CA ILE A 598 22.10 -27.51 -15.19
C ILE A 598 23.53 -27.83 -15.62
N SER A 599 24.17 -26.97 -16.43
CA SER A 599 25.51 -27.24 -16.95
C SER A 599 26.55 -27.40 -15.83
N ASN A 600 27.58 -28.21 -16.06
CA ASN A 600 28.65 -28.47 -15.08
C ASN A 600 28.11 -29.03 -13.75
N THR A 601 27.19 -29.98 -13.81
CA THR A 601 26.63 -30.69 -12.65
C THR A 601 26.75 -32.21 -12.82
N PRO A 602 26.68 -33.02 -11.75
CA PRO A 602 26.72 -34.48 -11.85
C PRO A 602 25.42 -35.13 -12.36
N VAL A 603 24.42 -34.36 -12.83
CA VAL A 603 23.12 -34.87 -13.31
C VAL A 603 23.30 -35.95 -14.38
N LYS A 604 22.59 -37.06 -14.22
CA LYS A 604 22.51 -38.19 -15.17
C LYS A 604 21.12 -38.36 -15.75
N ASP A 605 20.10 -38.17 -14.92
CA ASP A 605 18.71 -38.45 -15.22
C ASP A 605 17.94 -37.13 -15.40
N ILE A 606 17.32 -36.97 -16.56
CA ILE A 606 16.47 -35.84 -16.93
C ILE A 606 15.00 -36.24 -17.16
N SER A 607 14.60 -37.45 -16.75
CA SER A 607 13.22 -37.95 -16.90
C SER A 607 12.17 -37.05 -16.24
N SER A 608 12.55 -36.34 -15.16
CA SER A 608 11.68 -35.35 -14.51
C SER A 608 11.28 -34.17 -15.41
N LEU A 609 11.95 -33.97 -16.55
CA LEU A 609 11.66 -32.90 -17.50
C LEU A 609 10.57 -33.26 -18.53
N GLU A 610 10.20 -34.54 -18.66
CA GLU A 610 9.36 -35.07 -19.76
C GLU A 610 8.03 -34.31 -19.96
N GLU A 611 7.41 -33.83 -18.88
CA GLU A 611 6.13 -33.14 -18.93
C GLU A 611 6.22 -31.60 -18.93
N LEU A 612 7.42 -31.02 -19.00
CA LEU A 612 7.64 -29.57 -18.91
C LEU A 612 7.42 -28.88 -20.26
N ARG A 613 6.19 -28.92 -20.77
CA ARG A 613 5.81 -28.44 -22.12
C ARG A 613 6.09 -26.96 -22.41
N ARG A 614 6.44 -26.16 -21.39
CA ARG A 614 6.82 -24.75 -21.52
C ARG A 614 8.33 -24.54 -21.65
N LEU A 615 9.14 -25.57 -21.37
CA LEU A 615 10.58 -25.47 -21.47
C LEU A 615 10.97 -25.08 -22.90
N SER A 616 11.71 -23.99 -22.99
CA SER A 616 12.14 -23.32 -24.21
C SER A 616 13.65 -23.43 -24.36
N THR A 617 14.41 -23.30 -23.27
CA THR A 617 15.86 -23.47 -23.27
C THR A 617 16.31 -24.46 -22.19
N LEU A 618 17.23 -25.34 -22.58
CA LEU A 618 17.89 -26.27 -21.68
C LEU A 618 19.39 -26.24 -21.94
N ASP A 619 20.18 -25.84 -20.95
CA ASP A 619 21.63 -26.06 -20.95
C ASP A 619 22.00 -27.15 -19.96
N MET A 620 22.47 -28.27 -20.47
CA MET A 620 22.97 -29.41 -19.72
C MET A 620 24.39 -29.79 -20.13
N SER A 621 25.16 -28.82 -20.63
CA SER A 621 26.54 -29.06 -21.03
C SER A 621 27.42 -29.50 -19.85
N ASN A 622 28.40 -30.36 -20.11
CA ASN A 622 29.29 -30.92 -19.08
C ASN A 622 28.52 -31.59 -17.93
N THR A 623 27.52 -32.41 -18.26
CA THR A 623 26.78 -33.28 -17.33
C THR A 623 27.03 -34.76 -17.68
N GLN A 624 26.44 -35.67 -16.92
CA GLN A 624 26.54 -37.13 -17.14
C GLN A 624 25.31 -37.70 -17.87
N VAL A 625 24.46 -36.84 -18.46
CA VAL A 625 23.30 -37.26 -19.24
C VAL A 625 23.75 -38.06 -20.47
N SER A 626 23.11 -39.21 -20.70
CA SER A 626 23.48 -40.14 -21.78
C SER A 626 22.43 -40.30 -22.88
N GLU A 627 21.20 -39.85 -22.62
CA GLU A 627 20.07 -39.95 -23.56
C GLU A 627 19.17 -38.70 -23.52
N LEU A 628 18.57 -38.38 -24.67
CA LEU A 628 17.66 -37.24 -24.88
C LEU A 628 16.18 -37.65 -24.91
N SER A 629 15.87 -38.91 -24.62
CA SER A 629 14.52 -39.49 -24.76
C SER A 629 13.45 -38.73 -23.98
N ALA A 630 13.79 -38.20 -22.81
CA ALA A 630 12.91 -37.36 -21.98
C ALA A 630 12.48 -36.04 -22.67
N LEU A 631 13.20 -35.58 -23.71
CA LEU A 631 12.91 -34.32 -24.40
C LEU A 631 12.00 -34.51 -25.62
N ASN A 632 11.67 -35.74 -26.00
CA ASN A 632 11.02 -36.05 -27.29
C ASN A 632 9.60 -35.47 -27.46
N GLU A 633 8.89 -35.25 -26.36
CA GLU A 633 7.51 -34.71 -26.38
C GLU A 633 7.47 -33.18 -26.20
N MET A 634 8.63 -32.52 -26.14
CA MET A 634 8.74 -31.09 -25.81
C MET A 634 8.66 -30.19 -27.05
N SER A 635 7.43 -29.86 -27.46
CA SER A 635 7.17 -29.05 -28.66
C SER A 635 7.63 -27.58 -28.59
N SER A 636 7.93 -27.07 -27.40
CA SER A 636 8.27 -25.65 -27.17
C SER A 636 9.78 -25.36 -27.13
N LEU A 637 10.61 -26.41 -27.22
CA LEU A 637 12.06 -26.26 -27.18
C LEU A 637 12.55 -25.42 -28.36
N LYS A 638 13.39 -24.43 -28.05
CA LYS A 638 14.08 -23.58 -29.02
C LYS A 638 15.56 -23.90 -29.06
N SER A 639 16.15 -24.26 -27.92
CA SER A 639 17.56 -24.64 -27.86
C SER A 639 17.83 -25.65 -26.75
N VAL A 640 18.67 -26.63 -27.08
CA VAL A 640 19.21 -27.62 -26.14
C VAL A 640 20.73 -27.63 -26.29
N ASN A 641 21.46 -27.38 -25.21
CA ASN A 641 22.90 -27.54 -25.16
C ASN A 641 23.27 -28.81 -24.41
N CYS A 642 23.85 -29.77 -25.12
CA CYS A 642 24.31 -31.05 -24.59
C CYS A 642 25.78 -31.31 -24.89
N ASP A 643 26.58 -30.25 -25.04
CA ASP A 643 28.04 -30.37 -25.16
C ASP A 643 28.67 -31.08 -23.95
N ASP A 644 29.74 -31.82 -24.19
CA ASP A 644 30.50 -32.51 -23.14
C ASP A 644 29.64 -33.40 -22.21
N THR A 645 28.52 -33.92 -22.74
CA THR A 645 27.69 -34.94 -22.10
C THR A 645 28.09 -36.35 -22.55
N GLN A 646 27.38 -37.37 -22.05
CA GLN A 646 27.52 -38.76 -22.51
C GLN A 646 26.56 -39.11 -23.66
N VAL A 647 25.82 -38.13 -24.20
CA VAL A 647 24.89 -38.32 -25.32
C VAL A 647 25.63 -38.83 -26.56
N SER A 648 25.12 -39.93 -27.12
CA SER A 648 25.72 -40.53 -28.30
C SER A 648 25.45 -39.71 -29.56
N THR A 649 26.30 -39.84 -30.59
CA THR A 649 26.03 -39.17 -31.89
C THR A 649 24.69 -39.57 -32.49
N GLU A 650 24.26 -40.82 -32.27
CA GLU A 650 23.04 -41.33 -32.86
C GLU A 650 21.81 -40.71 -32.19
N ASP A 651 21.82 -40.66 -30.86
CA ASP A 651 20.75 -40.05 -30.09
C ASP A 651 20.62 -38.53 -30.34
N ALA A 652 21.76 -37.81 -30.41
CA ALA A 652 21.78 -36.41 -30.81
C ALA A 652 21.20 -36.19 -32.23
N LYS A 653 21.49 -37.09 -33.17
CA LYS A 653 20.94 -37.03 -34.53
C LYS A 653 19.45 -37.30 -34.55
N ASP A 654 19.00 -38.36 -33.88
CA ASP A 654 17.60 -38.75 -33.82
C ASP A 654 16.75 -37.63 -33.19
N PHE A 655 17.26 -37.01 -32.12
CA PHE A 655 16.65 -35.82 -31.52
C PHE A 655 16.59 -34.65 -32.50
N ALA A 656 17.70 -34.29 -33.15
CA ALA A 656 17.72 -33.17 -34.09
C ALA A 656 16.77 -33.39 -35.28
N VAL A 657 16.67 -34.61 -35.79
CA VAL A 657 15.77 -34.97 -36.90
C VAL A 657 14.30 -34.88 -36.49
N SER A 658 13.96 -35.29 -35.26
CA SER A 658 12.61 -35.17 -34.71
C SER A 658 12.23 -33.74 -34.32
N HIS A 659 13.22 -32.88 -34.03
CA HIS A 659 13.04 -31.50 -33.57
C HIS A 659 13.76 -30.47 -34.47
N PRO A 660 13.41 -30.34 -35.75
CA PRO A 660 14.14 -29.51 -36.72
C PRO A 660 14.10 -28.00 -36.41
N SER A 661 13.18 -27.54 -35.56
CA SER A 661 13.09 -26.15 -35.10
C SER A 661 13.92 -25.86 -33.84
N THR A 662 14.49 -26.89 -33.21
CA THR A 662 15.31 -26.76 -32.00
C THR A 662 16.78 -26.66 -32.40
N LEU A 663 17.48 -25.64 -31.92
CA LEU A 663 18.92 -25.56 -32.05
C LEU A 663 19.58 -26.52 -31.05
N LEU A 664 20.13 -27.62 -31.55
CA LEU A 664 20.95 -28.54 -30.76
C LEU A 664 22.43 -28.13 -30.80
N ILE A 665 22.99 -27.85 -29.63
CA ILE A 665 24.42 -27.60 -29.45
C ILE A 665 25.07 -28.90 -28.96
N PHE A 666 25.95 -29.47 -29.77
CA PHE A 666 26.57 -30.77 -29.58
C PHE A 666 27.91 -30.89 -30.34
N ARG A 667 28.97 -31.20 -29.59
CA ARG A 667 30.37 -31.30 -30.02
C ARG A 667 30.94 -29.98 -30.55
N THR A 668 30.80 -28.90 -29.78
CA THR A 668 31.42 -27.59 -30.11
C THR A 668 32.89 -27.70 -30.50
N GLU A 669 33.74 -28.40 -29.74
CA GLU A 669 35.18 -28.51 -30.05
C GLU A 669 35.47 -29.17 -31.40
N LEU A 670 34.65 -30.15 -31.80
CA LEU A 670 34.76 -30.80 -33.10
C LEU A 670 34.40 -29.81 -34.22
N LEU A 671 33.33 -29.04 -34.07
CA LEU A 671 32.91 -28.04 -35.05
C LEU A 671 33.90 -26.87 -35.13
N ASN A 672 34.47 -26.45 -34.00
CA ASN A 672 35.53 -25.43 -33.96
C ASN A 672 36.77 -25.89 -34.74
N SER A 673 37.24 -27.11 -34.46
CA SER A 673 38.38 -27.71 -35.17
C SER A 673 38.09 -27.87 -36.66
N TRP A 674 36.91 -28.40 -37.00
CA TRP A 674 36.44 -28.51 -38.38
C TRP A 674 36.46 -27.16 -39.09
N TRP A 675 35.89 -26.11 -38.48
CA TRP A 675 35.87 -24.77 -39.06
C TRP A 675 37.26 -24.19 -39.26
N ALA A 676 38.16 -24.36 -38.29
CA ALA A 676 39.52 -23.87 -38.37
C ALA A 676 40.25 -24.44 -39.60
N GLU A 677 40.07 -25.72 -39.89
CA GLU A 677 40.67 -26.46 -41.01
C GLU A 677 40.08 -26.09 -42.38
N LEU A 678 38.92 -25.44 -42.46
CA LEU A 678 38.31 -25.06 -43.73
C LEU A 678 39.11 -23.99 -44.48
N ASP A 679 39.17 -24.13 -45.81
CA ASP A 679 39.66 -23.08 -46.69
C ASP A 679 38.68 -21.89 -46.77
N GLN A 680 39.14 -20.78 -47.35
CA GLN A 680 38.34 -19.55 -47.46
C GLN A 680 37.10 -19.70 -48.35
N THR A 681 37.14 -20.62 -49.34
CA THR A 681 35.98 -20.88 -50.20
C THR A 681 34.85 -21.52 -49.39
N TRP A 682 35.16 -22.60 -48.66
CA TRP A 682 34.19 -23.27 -47.80
C TRP A 682 33.69 -22.39 -46.66
N LYS A 683 34.57 -21.61 -46.03
CA LYS A 683 34.16 -20.60 -45.03
C LYS A 683 33.17 -19.61 -45.64
N GLY A 684 33.43 -19.09 -46.84
CA GLY A 684 32.52 -18.19 -47.56
C GLY A 684 31.16 -18.82 -47.85
N ILE A 685 31.14 -20.08 -48.31
CA ILE A 685 29.91 -20.83 -48.60
C ILE A 685 29.04 -20.97 -47.36
N PHE A 686 29.60 -21.40 -46.25
CA PHE A 686 28.83 -21.59 -45.01
C PHE A 686 28.37 -20.27 -44.41
N LYS A 687 29.24 -19.23 -44.42
CA LYS A 687 28.84 -17.87 -44.03
C LYS A 687 27.65 -17.38 -44.84
N ASN A 688 27.65 -17.59 -46.15
CA ASN A 688 26.53 -17.22 -47.01
C ASN A 688 25.27 -18.06 -46.73
N ALA A 689 25.43 -19.36 -46.47
CA ALA A 689 24.31 -20.28 -46.19
C ALA A 689 23.51 -19.87 -44.94
N ILE A 690 24.19 -19.38 -43.89
CA ILE A 690 23.56 -18.89 -42.66
C ILE A 690 23.51 -17.35 -42.54
N LYS A 691 23.92 -16.63 -43.59
CA LYS A 691 23.88 -15.15 -43.72
C LYS A 691 24.67 -14.37 -42.65
N ILE A 692 25.92 -14.75 -42.42
CA ILE A 692 26.85 -14.02 -41.53
C ILE A 692 28.03 -13.44 -42.30
N GLN A 693 28.68 -12.40 -41.74
CA GLN A 693 29.87 -11.78 -42.34
C GLN A 693 31.16 -12.13 -41.59
N ASP A 694 31.10 -12.13 -40.27
CA ASP A 694 32.25 -12.43 -39.41
C ASP A 694 32.49 -13.93 -39.24
N SER A 695 33.53 -14.30 -38.48
CA SER A 695 33.75 -15.70 -38.10
C SER A 695 32.63 -16.17 -37.18
N PRO A 696 32.05 -17.37 -37.42
CA PRO A 696 30.93 -17.86 -36.64
C PRO A 696 31.30 -18.10 -35.17
N ASN A 697 30.40 -17.78 -34.26
CA ASN A 697 30.43 -18.26 -32.87
C ASN A 697 29.91 -19.71 -32.76
N SER A 698 29.96 -20.33 -31.57
CA SER A 698 29.52 -21.73 -31.38
C SER A 698 28.07 -21.96 -31.83
N VAL A 699 27.14 -21.05 -31.49
CA VAL A 699 25.74 -21.14 -31.91
C VAL A 699 25.61 -21.11 -33.44
N GLU A 700 26.36 -20.25 -34.11
CA GLU A 700 26.37 -20.15 -35.57
C GLU A 700 27.00 -21.37 -36.25
N LEU A 701 28.03 -21.98 -35.65
CA LEU A 701 28.59 -23.25 -36.12
C LEU A 701 27.57 -24.40 -36.04
N HIS A 702 26.77 -24.46 -34.98
CA HIS A 702 25.71 -25.46 -34.87
C HIS A 702 24.58 -25.21 -35.86
N LYS A 703 24.23 -23.95 -36.14
CA LYS A 703 23.33 -23.60 -37.24
C LYS A 703 23.85 -24.05 -38.61
N ILE A 704 25.19 -24.02 -38.82
CA ILE A 704 25.80 -24.57 -40.02
C ILE A 704 25.67 -26.10 -40.02
N GLY A 705 26.01 -26.78 -38.91
CA GLY A 705 25.89 -28.24 -38.78
C GLY A 705 24.46 -28.77 -38.99
N SER A 706 23.45 -27.97 -38.63
CA SER A 706 22.02 -28.29 -38.77
C SER A 706 21.40 -27.85 -40.10
N LEU A 707 22.21 -27.45 -41.11
CA LEU A 707 21.68 -27.05 -42.41
C LEU A 707 20.91 -28.19 -43.08
N GLU A 708 19.64 -27.94 -43.43
CA GLU A 708 18.85 -28.88 -44.23
C GLU A 708 19.13 -28.76 -45.74
N LYS A 709 19.67 -27.63 -46.18
CA LYS A 709 19.92 -27.34 -47.60
C LYS A 709 21.27 -26.64 -47.77
N LEU A 710 22.03 -27.11 -48.75
CA LEU A 710 23.30 -26.51 -49.14
C LEU A 710 23.39 -26.46 -50.66
N ASN A 711 23.64 -25.26 -51.19
CA ASN A 711 23.83 -25.03 -52.61
C ASN A 711 25.24 -24.47 -52.84
N ILE A 712 26.06 -25.21 -53.59
CA ILE A 712 27.40 -24.83 -54.03
C ILE A 712 27.52 -24.86 -55.57
N ASN A 713 26.38 -24.72 -56.27
CA ASN A 713 26.33 -24.72 -57.73
C ASN A 713 27.31 -23.68 -58.32
N GLY A 714 28.06 -24.10 -59.34
CA GLY A 714 28.96 -23.21 -60.07
C GLY A 714 30.27 -22.89 -59.36
N GLU A 715 30.51 -23.40 -58.14
CA GLU A 715 31.74 -23.21 -57.38
C GLU A 715 32.89 -24.05 -57.95
N ARG A 716 33.47 -23.59 -59.06
CA ARG A 716 34.48 -24.34 -59.86
C ARG A 716 35.80 -24.60 -59.14
N THR A 717 36.04 -23.98 -57.99
CA THR A 717 37.22 -24.22 -57.15
C THR A 717 37.07 -25.50 -56.33
N ILE A 718 35.84 -25.93 -56.05
CA ILE A 718 35.55 -27.08 -55.20
C ILE A 718 35.78 -28.39 -55.95
N LYS A 719 36.61 -29.24 -55.35
CA LYS A 719 36.91 -30.62 -55.79
C LYS A 719 36.68 -31.66 -54.70
N ASP A 720 36.77 -31.25 -53.44
CA ASP A 720 36.62 -32.11 -52.27
C ASP A 720 35.37 -31.71 -51.48
N LEU A 721 34.60 -32.71 -51.08
CA LEU A 721 33.39 -32.59 -50.27
C LEU A 721 33.60 -33.00 -48.82
N SER A 722 34.84 -33.23 -48.37
CA SER A 722 35.09 -33.57 -46.95
C SER A 722 34.45 -32.58 -45.95
N PRO A 723 34.36 -31.26 -46.22
CA PRO A 723 33.71 -30.31 -45.33
C PRO A 723 32.23 -30.59 -45.03
N ILE A 724 31.46 -31.20 -45.94
CA ILE A 724 30.02 -31.43 -45.71
C ILE A 724 29.73 -32.61 -44.77
N ARG A 725 30.75 -33.36 -44.33
CA ARG A 725 30.57 -34.53 -43.44
C ARG A 725 29.92 -34.20 -42.09
N GLN A 726 30.02 -32.96 -41.65
CA GLN A 726 29.41 -32.49 -40.39
C GLN A 726 27.94 -32.10 -40.54
N LEU A 727 27.41 -32.03 -41.77
CA LEU A 727 26.04 -31.57 -42.05
C LEU A 727 25.05 -32.74 -42.02
N PHE A 728 24.97 -33.47 -40.90
CA PHE A 728 24.22 -34.73 -40.83
C PHE A 728 22.71 -34.58 -41.04
N MET A 729 22.17 -33.35 -40.93
CA MET A 729 20.77 -33.01 -41.20
C MET A 729 20.47 -32.64 -42.66
N LEU A 730 21.49 -32.67 -43.53
CA LEU A 730 21.36 -32.17 -44.90
C LEU A 730 20.41 -33.03 -45.73
N LYS A 731 19.27 -32.44 -46.13
CA LYS A 731 18.25 -33.07 -46.98
C LYS A 731 18.45 -32.76 -48.45
N ASN A 732 18.94 -31.56 -48.78
CA ASN A 732 19.15 -31.13 -50.17
C ASN A 732 20.57 -30.63 -50.39
N LEU A 733 21.27 -31.25 -51.34
CA LEU A 733 22.62 -30.88 -51.71
C LEU A 733 22.71 -30.63 -53.22
N ASP A 734 23.09 -29.41 -53.60
CA ASP A 734 23.40 -29.06 -54.98
C ASP A 734 24.89 -28.78 -55.15
N ILE A 735 25.58 -29.69 -55.85
CA ILE A 735 27.01 -29.59 -56.20
C ILE A 735 27.22 -29.40 -57.71
N SER A 736 26.18 -29.04 -58.46
CA SER A 736 26.25 -29.00 -59.91
C SER A 736 27.23 -27.95 -60.42
N GLN A 737 27.83 -28.19 -61.60
CA GLN A 737 28.83 -27.31 -62.21
C GLN A 737 30.10 -27.09 -61.35
N THR A 738 30.37 -27.95 -60.37
CA THR A 738 31.64 -28.00 -59.62
C THR A 738 32.65 -28.95 -60.28
N ARG A 739 33.86 -29.07 -59.71
CA ARG A 739 34.89 -30.02 -60.18
C ARG A 739 34.99 -31.28 -59.32
N VAL A 740 33.94 -31.59 -58.56
CA VAL A 740 33.88 -32.78 -57.70
C VAL A 740 33.83 -34.05 -58.54
N ASN A 741 34.75 -34.98 -58.29
CA ASN A 741 34.72 -36.33 -58.87
C ASN A 741 34.49 -37.43 -57.83
N ASN A 742 34.72 -37.13 -56.53
CA ASN A 742 34.64 -38.09 -55.44
C ASN A 742 33.46 -37.74 -54.54
N ILE A 743 32.42 -38.57 -54.59
CA ILE A 743 31.18 -38.37 -53.82
C ILE A 743 31.19 -39.11 -52.47
N ALA A 744 32.30 -39.74 -52.08
CA ALA A 744 32.40 -40.50 -50.84
C ALA A 744 31.96 -39.71 -49.57
N PRO A 745 32.22 -38.40 -49.43
CA PRO A 745 31.75 -37.63 -48.28
C PRO A 745 30.22 -37.57 -48.15
N VAL A 746 29.46 -37.74 -49.23
CA VAL A 746 27.98 -37.72 -49.18
C VAL A 746 27.42 -38.98 -48.50
N SER A 747 28.18 -40.08 -48.46
CA SER A 747 27.69 -41.36 -47.91
C SER A 747 27.30 -41.33 -46.43
N VAL A 748 27.75 -40.34 -45.66
CA VAL A 748 27.40 -40.17 -44.24
C VAL A 748 26.13 -39.32 -44.03
N LEU A 749 25.58 -38.74 -45.09
CA LEU A 749 24.39 -37.89 -45.05
C LEU A 749 23.12 -38.74 -45.17
N SER A 750 22.80 -39.48 -44.12
CA SER A 750 21.66 -40.42 -44.09
C SER A 750 20.31 -39.74 -44.34
N GLU A 751 20.19 -38.45 -44.05
CA GLU A 751 18.99 -37.63 -44.24
C GLU A 751 18.82 -37.06 -45.65
N LEU A 752 19.77 -37.31 -46.56
CA LEU A 752 19.75 -36.70 -47.88
C LEU A 752 18.61 -37.23 -48.75
N GLU A 753 17.73 -36.31 -49.17
CA GLU A 753 16.57 -36.57 -50.04
C GLU A 753 16.82 -36.15 -51.49
N LYS A 754 17.63 -35.11 -51.72
CA LYS A 754 17.94 -34.61 -53.06
C LYS A 754 19.41 -34.36 -53.25
N LEU A 755 19.95 -34.89 -54.34
CA LEU A 755 21.34 -34.73 -54.73
C LEU A 755 21.43 -34.29 -56.20
N ASN A 756 21.88 -33.05 -56.42
CA ASN A 756 22.18 -32.56 -57.75
C ASN A 756 23.70 -32.55 -58.01
N CYS A 757 24.15 -33.47 -58.85
CA CYS A 757 25.55 -33.60 -59.27
C CYS A 757 25.76 -33.22 -60.74
N SER A 758 24.83 -32.51 -61.38
CA SER A 758 24.91 -32.29 -62.83
C SER A 758 26.14 -31.48 -63.23
N GLU A 759 26.66 -31.75 -64.43
CA GLU A 759 27.83 -31.05 -65.01
C GLU A 759 29.10 -31.14 -64.14
N THR A 760 29.29 -32.27 -63.46
CA THR A 760 30.50 -32.57 -62.66
C THR A 760 31.34 -33.67 -63.32
N PRO A 761 32.65 -33.78 -63.06
CA PRO A 761 33.48 -34.89 -63.57
C PRO A 761 33.23 -36.25 -62.88
N LEU A 762 32.14 -36.40 -62.13
CA LEU A 762 31.77 -37.61 -61.39
C LEU A 762 31.63 -38.82 -62.32
N ASN A 763 32.28 -39.93 -61.97
CA ASN A 763 32.21 -41.19 -62.71
C ASN A 763 31.85 -42.41 -61.85
N ASP A 764 31.96 -42.32 -60.53
CA ASP A 764 31.74 -43.41 -59.58
C ASP A 764 30.59 -43.10 -58.62
N LEU A 765 29.56 -43.96 -58.63
CA LEU A 765 28.36 -43.85 -57.80
C LEU A 765 28.34 -44.85 -56.63
N THR A 766 29.38 -45.67 -56.45
CA THR A 766 29.42 -46.77 -55.45
C THR A 766 29.12 -46.33 -54.02
N LYS A 767 29.38 -45.07 -53.69
CA LYS A 767 29.17 -44.49 -52.36
C LYS A 767 27.75 -43.97 -52.11
N LEU A 768 26.86 -43.98 -53.10
CA LEU A 768 25.47 -43.54 -52.94
C LEU A 768 24.52 -44.62 -52.41
N GLY A 769 24.88 -45.90 -52.53
CA GLY A 769 23.96 -47.02 -52.27
C GLY A 769 23.40 -47.09 -50.84
N GLY A 770 24.02 -46.40 -49.88
CA GLY A 770 23.58 -46.32 -48.47
C GLY A 770 22.57 -45.21 -48.16
N LEU A 771 22.26 -44.32 -49.12
CA LEU A 771 21.39 -43.16 -48.93
C LEU A 771 19.90 -43.55 -49.05
N LYS A 772 19.38 -44.21 -48.01
CA LYS A 772 18.03 -44.80 -48.02
C LYS A 772 16.88 -43.80 -48.05
N LYS A 773 17.14 -42.50 -47.87
CA LYS A 773 16.14 -41.41 -47.95
C LYS A 773 16.17 -40.66 -49.27
N LEU A 774 17.11 -40.96 -50.17
CA LEU A 774 17.31 -40.23 -51.42
C LEU A 774 16.14 -40.47 -52.41
N LYS A 775 15.51 -39.38 -52.85
CA LYS A 775 14.33 -39.35 -53.74
C LYS A 775 14.64 -38.72 -55.10
N ASP A 776 15.48 -37.68 -55.14
CA ASP A 776 15.82 -36.96 -56.36
C ASP A 776 17.33 -37.03 -56.62
N LEU A 777 17.71 -37.59 -57.76
CA LEU A 777 19.10 -37.72 -58.16
C LEU A 777 19.31 -37.17 -59.58
N ASN A 778 20.05 -36.07 -59.67
CA ASN A 778 20.44 -35.48 -60.94
C ASN A 778 21.92 -35.74 -61.24
N LEU A 779 22.16 -36.55 -62.27
CA LEU A 779 23.46 -36.95 -62.81
C LEU A 779 23.70 -36.35 -64.20
N ALA A 780 22.92 -35.36 -64.63
CA ALA A 780 22.98 -34.87 -66.00
C ALA A 780 24.39 -34.34 -66.35
N GLY A 781 24.95 -34.71 -67.50
CA GLY A 781 26.26 -34.21 -67.93
C GLY A 781 27.43 -34.66 -67.05
N THR A 782 27.31 -35.79 -66.34
CA THR A 782 28.41 -36.41 -65.61
C THR A 782 29.19 -37.41 -66.49
N GLN A 783 30.20 -38.08 -65.93
CA GLN A 783 31.02 -39.08 -66.63
C GLN A 783 30.63 -40.54 -66.27
N VAL A 784 29.49 -40.72 -65.61
CA VAL A 784 28.97 -42.02 -65.18
C VAL A 784 28.66 -42.91 -66.39
N ASP A 785 29.13 -44.15 -66.35
CA ASP A 785 28.88 -45.15 -67.39
C ASP A 785 28.01 -46.33 -66.91
N LYS A 786 27.89 -46.52 -65.60
CA LYS A 786 27.12 -47.58 -64.94
C LYS A 786 26.23 -47.02 -63.84
N LEU A 787 24.98 -47.49 -63.85
CA LEU A 787 23.96 -47.13 -62.85
C LEU A 787 23.75 -48.22 -61.80
N ASP A 788 24.44 -49.37 -61.88
CA ASP A 788 24.28 -50.47 -60.93
C ASP A 788 24.37 -50.04 -59.45
N PRO A 789 25.24 -49.07 -59.05
CA PRO A 789 25.31 -48.61 -57.66
C PRO A 789 24.05 -47.96 -57.09
N ILE A 790 23.19 -47.39 -57.94
CA ILE A 790 21.96 -46.73 -57.47
C ILE A 790 20.76 -47.69 -57.41
N ALA A 791 20.91 -48.94 -57.90
CA ALA A 791 19.83 -49.92 -57.93
C ALA A 791 19.29 -50.30 -56.54
N SER A 792 20.09 -50.11 -55.48
CA SER A 792 19.67 -50.37 -54.09
C SER A 792 18.82 -49.25 -53.48
N ILE A 793 18.78 -48.07 -54.09
CA ILE A 793 18.14 -46.87 -53.55
C ILE A 793 16.66 -46.85 -53.97
N LYS A 794 15.86 -47.75 -53.39
CA LYS A 794 14.47 -47.97 -53.80
C LYS A 794 13.56 -46.75 -53.64
N THR A 795 13.96 -45.76 -52.84
CA THR A 795 13.24 -44.51 -52.59
C THR A 795 13.35 -43.49 -53.71
N LEU A 796 14.18 -43.71 -54.73
CA LEU A 796 14.33 -42.76 -55.84
C LEU A 796 13.02 -42.61 -56.62
N GLU A 797 12.48 -41.40 -56.61
CA GLU A 797 11.29 -40.96 -57.34
C GLU A 797 11.68 -40.28 -58.65
N LYS A 798 12.78 -39.52 -58.65
CA LYS A 798 13.23 -38.75 -59.80
C LYS A 798 14.70 -39.03 -60.10
N VAL A 799 14.97 -39.41 -61.35
CA VAL A 799 16.33 -39.66 -61.83
C VAL A 799 16.57 -38.92 -63.14
N ASN A 800 17.58 -38.05 -63.16
CA ASN A 800 18.02 -37.38 -64.37
C ASN A 800 19.42 -37.87 -64.76
N ILE A 801 19.52 -38.55 -65.90
CA ILE A 801 20.76 -39.04 -66.50
C ILE A 801 21.03 -38.38 -67.85
N SER A 802 20.42 -37.23 -68.13
CA SER A 802 20.60 -36.51 -69.40
C SER A 802 22.08 -36.24 -69.69
N ASP A 803 22.46 -36.14 -70.95
CA ASP A 803 23.83 -35.84 -71.38
C ASP A 803 24.89 -36.89 -70.98
N ASN A 804 24.47 -38.07 -70.52
CA ASN A 804 25.37 -39.21 -70.25
C ASN A 804 25.43 -40.18 -71.43
N ILE A 805 26.24 -39.86 -72.43
CA ILE A 805 26.39 -40.70 -73.65
C ILE A 805 26.95 -42.11 -73.38
N ARG A 806 27.57 -42.35 -72.23
CA ARG A 806 28.17 -43.65 -71.88
C ARG A 806 27.11 -44.65 -71.40
N ILE A 807 25.97 -44.17 -70.91
CA ILE A 807 24.86 -45.00 -70.46
C ILE A 807 24.09 -45.52 -71.68
N LYS A 808 24.00 -46.85 -71.79
CA LYS A 808 23.38 -47.54 -72.95
C LYS A 808 22.13 -48.34 -72.60
N LYS A 809 21.89 -48.61 -71.31
CA LYS A 809 20.82 -49.50 -70.81
C LYS A 809 20.30 -48.99 -69.47
N PHE A 810 19.07 -49.39 -69.13
CA PHE A 810 18.38 -48.98 -67.90
C PHE A 810 18.31 -50.09 -66.85
N LYS A 811 19.11 -51.16 -66.98
CA LYS A 811 19.04 -52.36 -66.12
C LYS A 811 18.91 -52.04 -64.62
N ALA A 812 19.72 -51.11 -64.10
CA ALA A 812 19.68 -50.71 -62.70
C ALA A 812 18.36 -50.02 -62.29
N LEU A 813 17.77 -49.21 -63.19
CA LEU A 813 16.52 -48.48 -62.93
C LEU A 813 15.32 -49.41 -62.78
N SER A 814 15.37 -50.63 -63.34
CA SER A 814 14.31 -51.64 -63.19
C SER A 814 14.00 -52.03 -61.74
N GLN A 815 14.93 -51.77 -60.82
CA GLN A 815 14.81 -52.09 -59.40
C GLN A 815 14.24 -50.94 -58.56
N LEU A 816 14.06 -49.75 -59.15
CA LEU A 816 13.59 -48.55 -58.48
C LEU A 816 12.06 -48.50 -58.49
N SER A 817 11.42 -49.17 -57.54
CA SER A 817 9.96 -49.31 -57.51
C SER A 817 9.22 -47.98 -57.38
N GLU A 818 9.82 -47.00 -56.73
CA GLU A 818 9.22 -45.67 -56.51
C GLU A 818 9.49 -44.67 -57.64
N LEU A 819 10.22 -45.06 -58.71
CA LEU A 819 10.59 -44.12 -59.77
C LEU A 819 9.36 -43.61 -60.53
N THR A 820 9.12 -42.30 -60.46
CA THR A 820 8.02 -41.59 -61.13
C THR A 820 8.48 -40.77 -62.33
N GLU A 821 9.68 -40.20 -62.27
CA GLU A 821 10.21 -39.29 -63.30
C GLU A 821 11.60 -39.72 -63.78
N LEU A 822 11.77 -39.86 -65.10
CA LEU A 822 13.04 -40.21 -65.72
C LEU A 822 13.41 -39.24 -66.85
N TYR A 823 14.56 -38.59 -66.72
CA TYR A 823 15.12 -37.72 -67.75
C TYR A 823 16.37 -38.37 -68.34
N CYS A 824 16.38 -38.63 -69.65
CA CYS A 824 17.47 -39.33 -70.33
C CYS A 824 17.82 -38.71 -71.68
N ASN A 825 17.72 -37.39 -71.78
CA ASN A 825 18.01 -36.66 -73.00
C ASN A 825 19.49 -36.81 -73.39
N ASN A 826 19.81 -36.73 -74.68
CA ASN A 826 21.20 -36.77 -75.15
C ASN A 826 21.98 -38.03 -74.66
N THR A 827 21.33 -39.19 -74.67
CA THR A 827 21.93 -40.47 -74.25
C THR A 827 22.02 -41.49 -75.39
N ASN A 828 22.72 -42.60 -75.18
CA ASN A 828 22.82 -43.69 -76.17
C ASN A 828 21.85 -44.85 -75.92
N ILE A 829 20.74 -44.58 -75.21
CA ILE A 829 19.72 -45.57 -74.87
C ILE A 829 18.92 -45.97 -76.13
N LYS A 830 18.66 -47.28 -76.26
CA LYS A 830 18.01 -47.88 -77.44
C LYS A 830 16.66 -48.56 -77.15
N SER A 831 16.31 -48.73 -75.87
CA SER A 831 15.12 -49.48 -75.46
C SER A 831 14.62 -49.07 -74.08
N PHE A 832 13.30 -49.11 -73.90
CA PHE A 832 12.62 -48.95 -72.61
C PHE A 832 12.35 -50.27 -71.87
N LYS A 833 12.84 -51.40 -72.37
CA LYS A 833 12.53 -52.74 -71.82
C LYS A 833 12.73 -52.82 -70.30
N ASP A 834 13.80 -52.24 -69.77
CA ASP A 834 14.13 -52.34 -68.35
C ASP A 834 13.25 -51.44 -67.45
N VAL A 835 12.58 -50.42 -67.99
CA VAL A 835 11.72 -49.50 -67.22
C VAL A 835 10.22 -49.69 -67.48
N GLN A 836 9.86 -50.50 -68.48
CA GLN A 836 8.46 -50.75 -68.87
C GLN A 836 7.61 -51.35 -67.74
N ALA A 837 8.20 -52.20 -66.89
CA ALA A 837 7.50 -52.85 -65.78
C ALA A 837 7.35 -51.97 -64.52
N LEU A 838 7.98 -50.79 -64.47
CA LEU A 838 7.94 -49.91 -63.30
C LEU A 838 6.55 -49.29 -63.14
N LYS A 839 5.78 -49.74 -62.14
CA LYS A 839 4.36 -49.35 -61.98
C LYS A 839 4.17 -47.84 -61.76
N ASN A 840 5.07 -47.22 -61.01
CA ASN A 840 4.94 -45.83 -60.58
C ASN A 840 5.49 -44.79 -61.59
N LEU A 841 6.10 -45.23 -62.69
CA LEU A 841 6.71 -44.34 -63.68
C LEU A 841 5.63 -43.60 -64.48
N LYS A 842 5.62 -42.27 -64.32
CA LYS A 842 4.59 -41.35 -64.86
C LYS A 842 5.12 -40.41 -65.94
N TYR A 843 6.41 -40.11 -65.93
CA TYR A 843 6.99 -39.15 -66.87
C TYR A 843 8.37 -39.58 -67.34
N ILE A 844 8.57 -39.58 -68.66
CA ILE A 844 9.87 -39.79 -69.29
C ILE A 844 10.16 -38.66 -70.28
N ARG A 845 11.31 -38.01 -70.14
CA ARG A 845 11.82 -37.06 -71.13
C ARG A 845 13.06 -37.62 -71.82
N CYS A 846 13.00 -37.76 -73.15
CA CYS A 846 13.99 -38.55 -73.89
C CYS A 846 14.29 -38.02 -75.32
N TYR A 847 14.70 -36.76 -75.46
CA TYR A 847 15.13 -36.22 -76.75
C TYR A 847 16.57 -36.63 -77.11
N ASN A 848 16.87 -36.69 -78.43
CA ASN A 848 18.21 -37.02 -78.96
C ASN A 848 18.83 -38.29 -78.34
N THR A 849 18.06 -39.38 -78.38
CA THR A 849 18.52 -40.72 -77.95
C THR A 849 18.75 -41.64 -79.14
N LYS A 850 19.06 -42.92 -78.91
CA LYS A 850 19.06 -43.96 -79.95
C LYS A 850 17.76 -44.78 -79.97
N LEU A 851 16.71 -44.30 -79.30
CA LEU A 851 15.36 -44.85 -79.39
C LEU A 851 14.80 -44.59 -80.79
N LYS A 852 14.09 -45.57 -81.34
CA LYS A 852 13.33 -45.41 -82.58
C LYS A 852 11.91 -44.99 -82.22
N SER A 853 11.27 -44.11 -83.00
CA SER A 853 9.87 -43.69 -82.76
C SER A 853 8.94 -44.89 -82.54
N LYS A 854 9.03 -45.95 -83.36
CA LYS A 854 8.26 -47.19 -83.18
C LYS A 854 8.43 -47.86 -81.80
N THR A 855 9.60 -47.74 -81.17
CA THR A 855 9.85 -48.27 -79.81
C THR A 855 9.15 -47.41 -78.76
N VAL A 856 9.11 -46.10 -78.97
CA VAL A 856 8.42 -45.14 -78.09
C VAL A 856 6.91 -45.33 -78.19
N ASP A 857 6.37 -45.46 -79.40
CA ASP A 857 4.94 -45.66 -79.61
C ASP A 857 4.46 -46.97 -78.96
N LYS A 858 5.22 -48.06 -79.13
CA LYS A 858 4.95 -49.33 -78.42
C LYS A 858 5.00 -49.20 -76.90
N PHE A 859 5.85 -48.33 -76.37
CA PHE A 859 5.91 -48.10 -74.94
C PHE A 859 4.69 -47.30 -74.46
N ARG A 860 4.28 -46.25 -75.19
CA ARG A 860 3.06 -45.48 -74.92
C ARG A 860 1.82 -46.37 -74.92
N GLU A 861 1.71 -47.30 -75.88
CA GLU A 861 0.64 -48.30 -75.92
C GLU A 861 0.68 -49.24 -74.70
N ALA A 862 1.87 -49.73 -74.32
CA ALA A 862 2.02 -50.65 -73.20
C ALA A 862 1.89 -49.97 -71.82
N LYS A 863 2.00 -48.63 -71.76
CA LYS A 863 2.00 -47.84 -70.53
C LYS A 863 1.36 -46.46 -70.76
N PRO A 864 0.03 -46.40 -70.97
CA PRO A 864 -0.68 -45.17 -71.33
C PRO A 864 -0.65 -44.10 -70.24
N ASP A 865 -0.50 -44.51 -68.98
CA ASP A 865 -0.45 -43.60 -67.82
C ASP A 865 0.92 -42.92 -67.63
N CYS A 866 1.89 -43.22 -68.50
CA CYS A 866 3.21 -42.59 -68.50
C CYS A 866 3.32 -41.62 -69.67
N GLU A 867 3.42 -40.33 -69.36
CA GLU A 867 3.71 -39.30 -70.36
C GLU A 867 5.16 -39.48 -70.86
N VAL A 868 5.33 -39.50 -72.19
CA VAL A 868 6.64 -39.62 -72.81
C VAL A 868 6.87 -38.46 -73.77
N ASP A 869 7.70 -37.51 -73.35
CA ASP A 869 8.19 -36.40 -74.16
C ASP A 869 9.38 -36.88 -75.02
N PHE A 870 9.10 -37.06 -76.31
CA PHE A 870 10.02 -37.59 -77.31
C PHE A 870 9.87 -36.80 -78.61
N TYR A 871 10.95 -36.17 -79.06
CA TYR A 871 11.07 -35.47 -80.34
C TYR A 871 12.45 -35.65 -80.97
#